data_AF-A0AA88NHA9-F1
#
_entry.id   AF-A0AA88NHA9-F1
#
_cell.length_a   1.000
_cell.length_b   1.000
_cell.length_c   1.000
_cell.angle_alpha   90.00
_cell.angle_beta   90.00
_cell.angle_gamma   90.00
#
_symmetry.space_group_name_H-M   'P 1'
#
loop_
_entity.id
_entity.type
_entity.pdbx_description
1 polymer ?
#
loop_
_entity_poly.entity_id
_entity_poly.type
_entity_poly.pdbx_seq_one_letter_code
_entity_poly.pdbx_strand_id
1 'polypeptide(L)'
;MAFVAHSPTDPNGSYTFSSRPRPVDNRSKYREPPSDKTHSNYGNIMYDRRVVRGNTYAQHIIPTTAQSDPAEAQRQQELRRRAIARRRVKDQFRPKTPEALQGRKHIDVQTELYLEELSDVIVATDIECQTDAFLDRPASPLFIPAKSGKDVQTQIVEGELFNFDREVQSVLEVLVGKTIEQSLLEVMEEEELACLRAQQRAFEERRNNELAEVQRLQEQERRHTQEKERRIAQQKEALKEEKEIAEKIAARAYTQQYLANLLPAVFTSLRSHGYFFDPVEKDIETDFFPWLMDEVNNSLEKRFAARELLDNIIHEVTKKRLERFKELGTQRTGSTVGWVSAILRQAEHRQWKSASGSVGPRFIPHLISTSSHPEGAATTRHTEQRGSRSGNTFIPQFLAESQEKDGKMPKAVNVRVTTMDAELEFAIQPSTTGKQLFDQVVKTIGLREIWYFGLQYMDGKGYYTWLKLDKKVSSQDVKKENPLQFKFRAKFFPEDVSEELIQEITQKLFFLQVKESILSDEVYCPPETAVLLASYAVQAKFGDYSKEIHRPGYLLSEQLLPRRVLEQHKLSKEQWEERIQVWHEEHHGMLKEDAMLEYLKIAQDLEMYGVNYFDIKNKKGTELWLGVDALGLNIYEKEDRLTPKIGFPWSEIRNISFNDKKFIIKPIDKKSPDFVFYAPRLRINKRILQLCMGNHELYMRRRKPDTIEVQQMKAQAREEKQQKQMERAQLENEKKKREAIEREKDQMEREKQDLMMRLYQFEEKTKKAEKDLQDQLQRAQMLEQERRRAEEEAKRLETERQAALLAKEELARQAENQKKSQEQLAAELAEHTAKISVLEEARKHKEEEANIWQLKAMEAQGDLLKTKQELHMVMTAPPPPPPPPMYDHLDDNSDSEENTSTHSADLQTEGINDHRKEEDRLTEAEKNERVQNQLKALTSELAQARDESKNTQNDLLHSENVRAGRDKYKTLRQIRQGNTKQRIDEFEAL
;
A
#
# COMPACT_ATOMS: atom_id res chain seq x y z
N MET A 1 53.48 -32.53 17.01
CA MET A 1 54.36 -31.77 16.13
C MET A 1 53.80 -30.36 16.12
N ALA A 2 54.04 -29.58 17.16
CA ALA A 2 55.33 -28.98 17.57
C ALA A 2 55.64 -27.78 16.67
N PHE A 3 55.57 -26.52 17.13
CA PHE A 3 56.22 -25.84 18.27
C PHE A 3 57.43 -25.03 17.77
N VAL A 4 57.45 -23.73 18.15
CA VAL A 4 58.66 -22.92 18.50
C VAL A 4 59.60 -22.55 17.31
N ALA A 5 60.28 -21.39 17.28
CA ALA A 5 60.34 -20.22 18.18
C ALA A 5 59.81 -18.95 17.46
N HIS A 6 59.41 -17.83 18.07
CA HIS A 6 59.92 -17.06 19.20
C HIS A 6 61.28 -16.36 18.99
N SER A 7 61.19 -15.07 18.62
CA SER A 7 62.00 -13.93 19.16
C SER A 7 63.49 -13.78 18.79
N PRO A 8 64.11 -12.59 19.00
CA PRO A 8 63.55 -11.34 19.53
C PRO A 8 63.60 -10.14 18.58
N THR A 9 62.84 -9.09 18.93
CA THR A 9 63.05 -7.71 18.46
C THR A 9 64.25 -7.09 19.17
N ASP A 10 65.08 -6.34 18.45
CA ASP A 10 66.08 -5.44 19.05
C ASP A 10 65.72 -3.97 18.73
N PRO A 11 65.47 -3.09 19.72
CA PRO A 11 64.86 -1.79 19.47
C PRO A 11 65.86 -0.62 19.47
N ASN A 12 66.21 -0.11 18.29
CA ASN A 12 66.56 1.32 18.16
C ASN A 12 66.35 1.84 16.73
N GLY A 13 65.57 2.91 16.60
CA GLY A 13 65.24 3.48 15.30
C GLY A 13 66.17 4.62 14.90
N SER A 14 66.65 4.59 13.65
CA SER A 14 67.02 5.79 12.92
C SER A 14 66.57 5.67 11.46
N TYR A 15 66.17 6.78 10.87
CA TYR A 15 65.30 6.81 9.68
C TYR A 15 66.02 7.47 8.50
N THR A 16 66.35 6.73 7.43
CA THR A 16 66.65 7.32 6.12
C THR A 16 66.57 6.32 4.96
N PHE A 17 66.65 6.83 3.73
CA PHE A 17 66.12 6.24 2.51
C PHE A 17 67.22 6.08 1.43
N SER A 18 67.21 4.97 0.67
CA SER A 18 67.44 4.90 -0.80
C SER A 18 67.79 3.47 -1.27
N SER A 19 67.19 3.00 -2.38
CA SER A 19 67.85 2.02 -3.28
C SER A 19 67.22 1.97 -4.69
N ARG A 20 68.08 1.74 -5.69
CA ARG A 20 67.82 1.43 -7.13
C ARG A 20 69.15 0.91 -7.72
N PRO A 21 69.21 0.15 -8.85
CA PRO A 21 68.15 -0.55 -9.59
C PRO A 21 68.44 -2.02 -10.01
N ARG A 22 67.39 -2.67 -10.54
CA ARG A 22 67.26 -3.80 -11.51
C ARG A 22 68.50 -4.35 -12.25
N PRO A 23 68.45 -5.63 -12.69
CA PRO A 23 68.13 -5.91 -14.12
C PRO A 23 67.30 -7.19 -14.41
N VAL A 24 66.72 -7.29 -15.62
CA VAL A 24 66.32 -8.54 -16.32
C VAL A 24 66.42 -8.31 -17.85
N ASP A 25 66.95 -9.28 -18.60
CA ASP A 25 67.30 -9.25 -20.04
C ASP A 25 66.77 -10.54 -20.76
N ASN A 26 66.61 -10.69 -22.10
CA ASN A 26 66.25 -9.75 -23.19
C ASN A 26 66.00 -10.53 -24.52
N ARG A 27 65.03 -10.12 -25.37
CA ARG A 27 64.97 -10.28 -26.88
C ARG A 27 64.98 -11.70 -27.54
N SER A 28 64.66 -11.92 -28.84
CA SER A 28 63.77 -11.28 -29.86
C SER A 28 63.86 -11.96 -31.26
N LYS A 29 62.81 -11.86 -32.13
CA LYS A 29 62.79 -11.69 -33.63
C LYS A 29 61.34 -11.97 -34.15
N TYR A 30 60.63 -11.13 -34.94
CA TYR A 30 60.74 -10.77 -36.38
C TYR A 30 60.57 -11.97 -37.36
N ARG A 31 59.88 -11.95 -38.54
CA ARG A 31 59.00 -11.01 -39.32
C ARG A 31 58.71 -11.70 -40.71
N GLU A 32 57.57 -11.71 -41.46
CA GLU A 32 56.24 -11.05 -41.47
C GLU A 32 55.03 -11.96 -41.99
N PRO A 33 54.25 -11.79 -43.12
CA PRO A 33 52.92 -12.44 -43.33
C PRO A 33 52.81 -13.21 -44.69
N PRO A 34 51.67 -13.31 -45.47
CA PRO A 34 50.22 -13.15 -45.20
C PRO A 34 49.28 -14.27 -45.78
N SER A 35 48.03 -14.34 -45.32
CA SER A 35 46.88 -14.82 -46.12
C SER A 35 45.52 -14.46 -45.48
N ASP A 36 44.50 -14.17 -46.29
CA ASP A 36 43.15 -13.82 -45.82
C ASP A 36 42.38 -14.98 -45.16
N LYS A 37 41.67 -14.69 -44.06
CA LYS A 37 40.18 -14.65 -44.04
C LYS A 37 39.59 -14.33 -42.65
N THR A 38 38.91 -13.18 -42.60
CA THR A 38 37.66 -12.92 -41.85
C THR A 38 37.40 -13.69 -40.55
N HIS A 39 37.75 -13.10 -39.41
CA HIS A 39 36.86 -13.06 -38.23
C HIS A 39 37.01 -11.71 -37.54
N SER A 40 35.91 -10.98 -37.38
CA SER A 40 35.91 -9.66 -36.73
C SER A 40 35.85 -9.80 -35.21
N ASN A 41 36.52 -8.90 -34.48
CA ASN A 41 36.24 -8.70 -33.06
C ASN A 41 34.76 -8.32 -32.87
N TYR A 42 34.09 -8.98 -31.93
CA TYR A 42 32.77 -8.56 -31.45
C TYR A 42 32.93 -7.40 -30.46
N GLY A 43 32.91 -6.17 -31.00
CA GLY A 43 32.79 -4.96 -30.18
C GLY A 43 31.42 -4.90 -29.51
N ASN A 44 31.36 -4.51 -28.23
CA ASN A 44 30.11 -4.44 -27.49
C ASN A 44 29.23 -3.28 -28.02
N ILE A 45 28.13 -3.65 -28.71
CA ILE A 45 27.21 -2.74 -29.40
C ILE A 45 26.61 -1.66 -28.48
N MET A 46 26.61 -1.88 -27.17
CA MET A 46 26.16 -0.92 -26.14
C MET A 46 26.81 0.47 -26.24
N TYR A 47 27.99 0.59 -26.86
CA TYR A 47 28.77 1.84 -26.93
C TYR A 47 28.95 2.42 -28.35
N ASP A 48 28.37 1.84 -29.41
CA ASP A 48 28.39 2.49 -30.74
C ASP A 48 27.38 3.65 -30.79
N ARG A 49 27.87 4.85 -31.10
CA ARG A 49 27.09 6.09 -31.15
C ARG A 49 26.05 6.12 -32.30
N ARG A 50 26.02 5.09 -33.15
CA ARG A 50 24.99 4.86 -34.18
C ARG A 50 23.78 4.06 -33.68
N VAL A 51 23.85 3.44 -32.51
CA VAL A 51 22.76 2.63 -31.93
C VAL A 51 21.83 3.52 -31.11
N VAL A 52 20.76 4.00 -31.74
CA VAL A 52 19.67 4.74 -31.07
C VAL A 52 18.82 3.75 -30.26
N ARG A 53 18.47 4.11 -29.02
CA ARG A 53 17.63 3.29 -28.12
C ARG A 53 16.29 3.98 -27.87
N GLY A 54 15.19 3.29 -28.09
CA GLY A 54 13.82 3.79 -27.87
C GLY A 54 12.77 3.00 -28.65
N ASN A 55 11.49 3.21 -28.35
CA ASN A 55 10.37 2.58 -29.06
C ASN A 55 10.25 3.17 -30.49
N THR A 56 10.26 2.30 -31.51
CA THR A 56 10.22 2.69 -32.93
C THR A 56 8.88 3.28 -33.38
N TYR A 57 7.77 3.03 -32.66
CA TYR A 57 6.45 3.57 -33.03
C TYR A 57 6.30 5.09 -32.84
N ALA A 58 7.25 5.76 -32.18
CA ALA A 58 7.23 7.21 -31.94
C ALA A 58 8.07 8.04 -32.94
N GLN A 59 8.64 7.42 -33.99
CA GLN A 59 9.42 8.16 -34.99
C GLN A 59 8.54 8.73 -36.11
N HIS A 60 8.23 10.03 -36.02
CA HIS A 60 7.77 10.80 -37.18
C HIS A 60 8.89 10.93 -38.21
N ILE A 61 8.91 10.05 -39.21
CA ILE A 61 9.80 10.13 -40.36
C ILE A 61 9.32 11.26 -41.28
N ILE A 62 9.90 12.46 -41.14
CA ILE A 62 9.68 13.57 -42.05
C ILE A 62 10.50 13.32 -43.33
N PRO A 63 9.90 13.32 -44.54
CA PRO A 63 10.63 13.14 -45.80
C PRO A 63 11.69 14.22 -46.02
N THR A 64 12.86 13.83 -46.51
CA THR A 64 14.06 14.69 -46.67
C THR A 64 13.95 15.74 -47.81
N THR A 65 12.73 16.08 -48.21
CA THR A 65 12.39 17.02 -49.29
C THR A 65 11.36 18.08 -48.88
N ALA A 66 10.80 18.00 -47.66
CA ALA A 66 9.92 19.03 -47.13
C ALA A 66 10.73 20.24 -46.64
N GLN A 67 10.63 21.38 -47.33
CA GLN A 67 11.12 22.65 -46.82
C GLN A 67 10.22 23.10 -45.66
N SER A 68 10.79 23.25 -44.47
CA SER A 68 10.05 23.73 -43.29
C SER A 68 9.76 25.23 -43.36
N ASP A 69 8.55 25.63 -42.99
CA ASP A 69 8.10 27.03 -43.01
C ASP A 69 9.00 27.92 -42.11
N PRO A 70 9.53 29.05 -42.61
CA PRO A 70 10.37 29.95 -41.82
C PRO A 70 9.69 30.50 -40.54
N ALA A 71 8.36 30.58 -40.50
CA ALA A 71 7.62 31.01 -39.31
C ALA A 71 7.72 29.98 -38.16
N GLU A 72 7.77 28.68 -38.47
CA GLU A 72 7.85 27.62 -37.46
C GLU A 72 9.28 27.48 -36.92
N ALA A 73 10.29 27.64 -37.79
CA ALA A 73 11.69 27.73 -37.39
C ALA A 73 11.96 28.91 -36.45
N GLN A 74 11.33 30.07 -36.67
CA GLN A 74 11.41 31.22 -35.76
C GLN A 74 10.81 30.90 -34.38
N ARG A 75 9.62 30.27 -34.31
CA ARG A 75 9.01 29.86 -33.03
C ARG A 75 9.91 28.89 -32.25
N GLN A 76 10.55 27.93 -32.92
CA GLN A 76 11.50 27.02 -32.27
C GLN A 76 12.79 27.74 -31.79
N GLN A 77 13.31 28.71 -32.55
CA GLN A 77 14.44 29.52 -32.10
C GLN A 77 14.08 30.42 -30.91
N GLU A 78 12.88 30.99 -30.88
CA GLU A 78 12.40 31.82 -29.79
C GLU A 78 12.16 31.00 -28.52
N LEU A 79 11.55 29.81 -28.64
CA LEU A 79 11.44 28.84 -27.54
C LEU A 79 12.81 28.42 -27.01
N ARG A 80 13.80 28.16 -27.88
CA ARG A 80 15.20 27.93 -27.47
C ARG A 80 15.80 29.14 -26.75
N ARG A 81 15.58 30.37 -27.24
CA ARG A 81 16.02 31.60 -26.56
C ARG A 81 15.39 31.75 -25.17
N ARG A 82 14.08 31.53 -25.04
CA ARG A 82 13.36 31.57 -23.75
C ARG A 82 13.85 30.49 -22.79
N ALA A 83 14.13 29.27 -23.28
CA ALA A 83 14.72 28.20 -22.48
C ALA A 83 16.15 28.52 -22.01
N ILE A 84 17.00 29.07 -22.87
CA ILE A 84 18.37 29.49 -22.53
C ILE A 84 18.36 30.68 -21.55
N ALA A 85 17.44 31.64 -21.71
CA ALA A 85 17.26 32.73 -20.76
C ALA A 85 16.81 32.22 -19.38
N ARG A 86 15.80 31.33 -19.33
CA ARG A 86 15.37 30.68 -18.09
C ARG A 86 16.50 29.86 -17.43
N ARG A 87 17.37 29.20 -18.21
CA ARG A 87 18.58 28.54 -17.69
C ARG A 87 19.53 29.56 -17.06
N ARG A 88 19.93 30.61 -17.80
CA ARG A 88 20.85 31.65 -17.30
C ARG A 88 20.37 32.35 -16.03
N VAL A 89 19.07 32.59 -15.88
CA VAL A 89 18.49 33.12 -14.64
C VAL A 89 18.57 32.09 -13.51
N LYS A 90 18.27 30.80 -13.77
CA LYS A 90 18.39 29.72 -12.77
C LYS A 90 19.86 29.45 -12.37
N ASP A 91 20.81 29.74 -13.25
CA ASP A 91 22.26 29.63 -13.01
C ASP A 91 22.84 30.83 -12.23
N GLN A 92 22.14 31.97 -12.17
CA GLN A 92 22.56 33.14 -11.36
C GLN A 92 22.28 32.98 -9.86
N PHE A 93 21.32 32.13 -9.48
CA PHE A 93 20.95 31.86 -8.08
C PHE A 93 21.61 30.59 -7.50
N ARG A 94 22.57 30.00 -8.21
CA ARG A 94 23.40 28.90 -7.68
C ARG A 94 24.74 29.44 -7.17
N PRO A 95 25.16 29.14 -5.93
CA PRO A 95 26.51 29.46 -5.48
C PRO A 95 27.52 28.69 -6.34
N LYS A 96 28.55 29.39 -6.84
CA LYS A 96 29.57 28.77 -7.69
C LYS A 96 30.68 28.15 -6.85
N THR A 97 31.01 26.90 -7.14
CA THR A 97 32.28 26.28 -6.72
C THR A 97 33.46 27.07 -7.31
N PRO A 98 34.54 27.31 -6.56
CA PRO A 98 35.76 27.92 -7.10
C PRO A 98 36.37 27.12 -8.27
N GLU A 99 37.17 27.77 -9.12
CA GLU A 99 37.84 27.09 -10.22
C GLU A 99 38.95 26.14 -9.73
N ALA A 100 39.09 24.99 -10.40
CA ALA A 100 40.08 23.98 -10.02
C ALA A 100 41.51 24.45 -10.31
N LEU A 101 42.40 24.31 -9.32
CA LEU A 101 43.84 24.56 -9.52
C LEU A 101 44.41 23.68 -10.64
N GLN A 102 45.24 24.29 -11.48
CA GLN A 102 45.70 23.74 -12.75
C GLN A 102 46.35 22.35 -12.57
N GLY A 103 45.78 21.34 -13.23
CA GLY A 103 46.23 19.94 -13.14
C GLY A 103 45.37 19.02 -12.28
N ARG A 104 44.37 19.53 -11.54
CA ARG A 104 43.35 18.71 -10.88
C ARG A 104 42.00 18.82 -11.60
N LYS A 105 41.21 17.74 -11.57
CA LYS A 105 39.80 17.74 -11.99
C LYS A 105 38.92 17.70 -10.75
N HIS A 106 37.78 18.38 -10.79
CA HIS A 106 36.69 18.07 -9.86
C HIS A 106 36.09 16.70 -10.18
N ILE A 107 35.56 16.04 -9.15
CA ILE A 107 34.74 14.84 -9.24
C ILE A 107 33.34 15.26 -8.82
N ASP A 108 32.34 14.86 -9.58
CA ASP A 108 30.94 15.06 -9.21
C ASP A 108 30.62 14.15 -8.01
N VAL A 109 30.32 14.77 -6.87
CA VAL A 109 29.78 14.11 -5.68
C VAL A 109 28.32 14.50 -5.57
N GLN A 110 27.46 13.52 -5.28
CA GLN A 110 26.01 13.69 -5.27
C GLN A 110 25.58 14.47 -4.01
N THR A 111 25.21 15.75 -4.18
CA THR A 111 24.84 16.67 -3.08
C THR A 111 23.33 16.95 -3.01
N GLU A 112 22.49 16.03 -3.45
CA GLU A 112 21.04 16.13 -3.31
C GLU A 112 20.64 15.42 -2.00
N LEU A 113 19.91 16.12 -1.12
CA LEU A 113 19.81 15.80 0.31
C LEU A 113 18.88 14.61 0.65
N TYR A 114 18.50 13.81 -0.35
CA TYR A 114 17.61 12.67 -0.20
C TYR A 114 18.18 11.47 -0.97
N LEU A 115 18.43 10.38 -0.23
CA LEU A 115 18.69 9.07 -0.80
C LEU A 115 17.34 8.44 -1.16
N GLU A 116 16.95 8.56 -2.43
CA GLU A 116 15.84 7.80 -3.01
C GLU A 116 16.41 6.46 -3.49
N GLU A 117 16.19 5.41 -2.71
CA GLU A 117 16.74 4.06 -2.95
C GLU A 117 15.86 3.34 -3.99
N LEU A 118 16.28 3.39 -5.26
CA LEU A 118 15.58 2.74 -6.37
C LEU A 118 15.72 1.21 -6.31
N SER A 119 14.82 0.56 -5.59
CA SER A 119 14.66 -0.90 -5.58
C SER A 119 13.56 -1.36 -6.54
N ASP A 120 13.89 -2.25 -7.48
CA ASP A 120 12.91 -2.96 -8.32
C ASP A 120 12.13 -4.05 -7.54
N VAL A 121 12.33 -4.14 -6.22
CA VAL A 121 11.67 -5.08 -5.30
C VAL A 121 10.76 -4.28 -4.37
N ILE A 122 9.52 -4.76 -4.19
CA ILE A 122 8.54 -4.19 -3.27
C ILE A 122 8.94 -4.58 -1.84
N VAL A 123 8.99 -3.61 -0.92
CA VAL A 123 9.15 -3.90 0.51
C VAL A 123 7.88 -4.61 1.01
N ALA A 124 7.98 -5.92 1.23
CA ALA A 124 7.01 -6.66 2.01
C ALA A 124 7.26 -6.38 3.49
N THR A 125 6.21 -6.01 4.23
CA THR A 125 6.26 -5.90 5.68
C THR A 125 5.71 -7.19 6.27
N ASP A 126 6.58 -8.20 6.42
CA ASP A 126 6.18 -9.45 7.05
C ASP A 126 5.85 -9.21 8.52
N ILE A 127 4.61 -9.55 8.90
CA ILE A 127 4.13 -9.45 10.28
C ILE A 127 4.45 -10.79 10.95
N GLU A 128 5.67 -10.89 11.51
CA GLU A 128 6.13 -12.09 12.20
C GLU A 128 5.33 -12.30 13.51
N CYS A 129 4.45 -13.30 13.51
CA CYS A 129 4.00 -13.91 14.76
C CYS A 129 5.10 -14.85 15.27
N GLN A 130 5.76 -14.48 16.37
CA GLN A 130 6.75 -15.32 17.03
C GLN A 130 6.09 -16.65 17.47
N THR A 131 6.43 -17.72 16.75
CA THR A 131 6.19 -19.10 17.20
C THR A 131 7.48 -19.64 17.79
N ASP A 132 7.39 -20.27 18.97
CA ASP A 132 8.57 -20.80 19.66
C ASP A 132 9.24 -21.92 18.86
N ALA A 133 10.56 -22.04 19.05
CA ALA A 133 11.36 -23.04 18.36
C ALA A 133 10.91 -24.46 18.73
N PHE A 134 10.20 -25.12 17.80
CA PHE A 134 9.83 -26.53 17.92
C PHE A 134 11.07 -27.40 18.17
N LEU A 135 11.17 -27.93 19.38
CA LEU A 135 12.08 -29.03 19.69
C LEU A 135 11.58 -30.29 18.96
N ASP A 136 12.48 -30.97 18.25
CA ASP A 136 12.13 -32.18 17.50
C ASP A 136 11.46 -33.22 18.41
N ARG A 137 10.25 -33.63 18.04
CA ARG A 137 9.51 -34.66 18.78
C ARG A 137 10.28 -35.98 18.67
N PRO A 138 10.58 -36.68 19.79
CA PRO A 138 11.28 -37.95 19.73
C PRO A 138 10.50 -38.96 18.89
N ALA A 139 11.22 -39.74 18.09
CA ALA A 139 10.65 -40.70 17.15
C ALA A 139 9.66 -41.65 17.85
N SER A 140 8.52 -41.88 17.21
CA SER A 140 7.48 -42.77 17.77
C SER A 140 8.04 -44.20 17.91
N PRO A 141 7.80 -44.89 19.03
CA PRO A 141 8.29 -46.25 19.24
C PRO A 141 7.67 -47.20 18.21
N LEU A 142 8.48 -48.09 17.63
CA LEU A 142 8.05 -49.07 16.64
C LEU A 142 6.93 -49.96 17.21
N PHE A 143 5.78 -49.96 16.53
CA PHE A 143 4.66 -50.82 16.87
C PHE A 143 4.98 -52.27 16.49
N ILE A 144 5.13 -53.15 17.49
CA ILE A 144 5.35 -54.58 17.28
C ILE A 144 4.03 -55.30 17.59
N PRO A 145 3.32 -55.87 16.59
CA PRO A 145 2.10 -56.63 16.83
C PRO A 145 2.39 -57.89 17.68
N ALA A 146 1.67 -58.05 18.79
CA ALA A 146 1.74 -59.28 19.58
C ALA A 146 1.10 -60.44 18.80
N LYS A 147 1.83 -61.54 18.60
CA LYS A 147 1.33 -62.73 17.89
C LYS A 147 0.19 -63.40 18.65
N SER A 148 -1.04 -63.14 18.22
CA SER A 148 -2.29 -63.69 18.78
C SER A 148 -2.69 -65.04 18.15
N GLY A 149 -1.75 -65.99 18.09
CA GLY A 149 -2.05 -67.38 17.69
C GLY A 149 -2.66 -68.18 18.83
N LYS A 150 -3.74 -68.92 18.55
CA LYS A 150 -4.16 -70.08 19.35
C LYS A 150 -4.15 -71.30 18.43
N ASP A 151 -3.33 -72.29 18.77
CA ASP A 151 -3.25 -73.52 18.00
C ASP A 151 -4.57 -74.32 18.11
N VAL A 152 -5.05 -74.81 16.97
CA VAL A 152 -6.25 -75.65 16.87
C VAL A 152 -5.85 -76.93 16.15
N GLN A 153 -5.94 -78.06 16.85
CA GLN A 153 -5.70 -79.38 16.25
C GLN A 153 -6.96 -79.92 15.57
N THR A 154 -6.81 -80.50 14.38
CA THR A 154 -7.87 -81.25 13.70
C THR A 154 -7.97 -82.65 14.30
N GLN A 155 -9.16 -83.05 14.78
CA GLN A 155 -9.45 -84.45 15.06
C GLN A 155 -9.83 -85.15 13.77
N ILE A 156 -8.97 -86.04 13.29
CA ILE A 156 -9.32 -87.04 12.27
C ILE A 156 -9.85 -88.28 13.02
N VAL A 157 -11.00 -88.80 12.60
CA VAL A 157 -11.64 -89.99 13.18
C VAL A 157 -11.34 -91.20 12.29
N GLU A 158 -11.22 -92.40 12.87
CA GLU A 158 -10.91 -93.62 12.12
C GLU A 158 -11.96 -93.90 11.03
N GLY A 159 -11.53 -93.77 9.77
CA GLY A 159 -12.36 -94.03 8.58
C GLY A 159 -12.05 -93.11 7.40
N GLU A 160 -11.55 -91.90 7.63
CA GLU A 160 -11.25 -90.95 6.55
C GLU A 160 -9.84 -91.17 5.96
N LEU A 161 -9.77 -91.57 4.69
CA LEU A 161 -8.50 -91.57 3.95
C LEU A 161 -8.13 -90.14 3.54
N PHE A 162 -7.13 -89.58 4.22
CA PHE A 162 -6.55 -88.28 3.89
C PHE A 162 -5.90 -88.29 2.49
N ASN A 163 -6.50 -87.57 1.53
CA ASN A 163 -5.97 -87.42 0.19
C ASN A 163 -5.02 -86.21 0.14
N PHE A 164 -3.72 -86.47 0.33
CA PHE A 164 -2.68 -85.46 0.50
C PHE A 164 -2.73 -84.36 -0.58
N ASP A 165 -2.73 -84.73 -1.86
CA ASP A 165 -2.67 -83.76 -2.96
C ASP A 165 -3.88 -82.82 -2.99
N ARG A 166 -5.07 -83.33 -2.65
CA ARG A 166 -6.32 -82.57 -2.65
C ARG A 166 -6.39 -81.59 -1.48
N GLU A 167 -6.07 -82.04 -0.27
CA GLU A 167 -6.22 -81.22 0.93
C GLU A 167 -5.08 -80.19 1.04
N VAL A 168 -3.84 -80.58 0.70
CA VAL A 168 -2.64 -79.73 0.77
C VAL A 168 -2.62 -78.64 -0.30
N GLN A 169 -3.30 -78.82 -1.45
CA GLN A 169 -3.44 -77.76 -2.46
C GLN A 169 -4.00 -76.46 -1.84
N SER A 170 -5.07 -76.56 -1.04
CA SER A 170 -5.68 -75.39 -0.38
C SER A 170 -4.72 -74.67 0.57
N VAL A 171 -3.89 -75.43 1.29
CA VAL A 171 -2.90 -74.91 2.24
C VAL A 171 -1.74 -74.24 1.49
N LEU A 172 -1.28 -74.82 0.38
CA LEU A 172 -0.25 -74.22 -0.48
C LEU A 172 -0.74 -72.95 -1.18
N GLU A 173 -1.98 -72.92 -1.69
CA GLU A 173 -2.56 -71.71 -2.30
C GLU A 173 -2.67 -70.56 -1.28
N VAL A 174 -3.08 -70.86 -0.04
CA VAL A 174 -3.13 -69.85 1.04
C VAL A 174 -1.72 -69.39 1.44
N LEU A 175 -0.76 -70.31 1.62
CA LEU A 175 0.63 -69.96 1.99
C LEU A 175 1.32 -69.12 0.91
N VAL A 176 1.25 -69.55 -0.36
CA VAL A 176 1.84 -68.83 -1.49
C VAL A 176 1.12 -67.49 -1.70
N GLY A 177 -0.21 -67.47 -1.66
CA GLY A 177 -1.01 -66.25 -1.76
C GLY A 177 -0.64 -65.22 -0.68
N LYS A 178 -0.59 -65.63 0.59
CA LYS A 178 -0.25 -64.74 1.70
C LYS A 178 1.22 -64.29 1.67
N THR A 179 2.13 -65.14 1.19
CA THR A 179 3.55 -64.76 1.00
C THR A 179 3.70 -63.71 -0.10
N ILE A 180 2.99 -63.88 -1.23
CA ILE A 180 2.99 -62.90 -2.32
C ILE A 180 2.36 -61.58 -1.85
N GLU A 181 1.21 -61.63 -1.17
CA GLU A 181 0.55 -60.46 -0.60
C GLU A 181 1.45 -59.68 0.37
N GLN A 182 2.14 -60.39 1.28
CA GLN A 182 3.12 -59.81 2.20
C GLN A 182 4.27 -59.14 1.45
N SER A 183 4.87 -59.83 0.45
CA SER A 183 5.98 -59.26 -0.33
C SER A 183 5.57 -58.06 -1.19
N LEU A 184 4.31 -57.98 -1.61
CA LEU A 184 3.77 -56.82 -2.34
C LEU A 184 3.59 -55.62 -1.41
N LEU A 185 3.11 -55.85 -0.18
CA LEU A 185 3.00 -54.81 0.85
C LEU A 185 4.39 -54.28 1.25
N GLU A 186 5.39 -55.15 1.41
CA GLU A 186 6.77 -54.76 1.71
C GLU A 186 7.38 -53.89 0.59
N VAL A 187 7.16 -54.23 -0.69
CA VAL A 187 7.60 -53.40 -1.83
C VAL A 187 6.88 -52.05 -1.87
N MET A 188 5.58 -52.01 -1.56
CA MET A 188 4.84 -50.74 -1.45
C MET A 188 5.35 -49.86 -0.30
N GLU A 189 5.68 -50.45 0.86
CA GLU A 189 6.29 -49.72 1.98
C GLU A 189 7.69 -49.19 1.61
N GLU A 190 8.50 -49.95 0.85
CA GLU A 190 9.78 -49.46 0.33
C GLU A 190 9.61 -48.29 -0.66
N GLU A 191 8.61 -48.31 -1.54
CA GLU A 191 8.30 -47.20 -2.46
C GLU A 191 7.79 -45.95 -1.71
N GLU A 192 6.91 -46.12 -0.72
CA GLU A 192 6.45 -45.02 0.15
C GLU A 192 7.62 -44.40 0.95
N LEU A 193 8.47 -45.23 1.57
CA LEU A 193 9.68 -44.78 2.27
C LEU A 193 10.68 -44.10 1.34
N ALA A 194 10.80 -44.53 0.08
CA ALA A 194 11.62 -43.86 -0.92
C ALA A 194 11.07 -42.48 -1.30
N CYS A 195 9.74 -42.35 -1.43
CA CYS A 195 9.06 -41.08 -1.68
C CYS A 195 9.22 -40.10 -0.51
N LEU A 196 8.99 -40.55 0.72
CA LEU A 196 9.18 -39.74 1.94
C LEU A 196 10.64 -39.25 2.06
N ARG A 197 11.63 -40.12 1.82
CA ARG A 197 13.06 -39.75 1.79
C ARG A 197 13.42 -38.81 0.64
N ALA A 198 12.66 -38.78 -0.46
CA ALA A 198 12.85 -37.80 -1.53
C ALA A 198 12.26 -36.44 -1.15
N GLN A 199 11.05 -36.42 -0.59
CA GLN A 199 10.38 -35.22 -0.12
C GLN A 199 11.16 -34.53 1.02
N GLN A 200 11.67 -35.30 1.99
CA GLN A 200 12.51 -34.77 3.07
C GLN A 200 13.76 -34.07 2.52
N ARG A 201 14.49 -34.70 1.59
CA ARG A 201 15.68 -34.08 0.98
C ARG A 201 15.36 -32.81 0.21
N ALA A 202 14.25 -32.77 -0.53
CA ALA A 202 13.81 -31.57 -1.24
C ALA A 202 13.41 -30.43 -0.28
N PHE A 203 12.82 -30.76 0.87
CA PHE A 203 12.52 -29.79 1.93
C PHE A 203 13.80 -29.28 2.61
N GLU A 204 14.74 -30.16 2.94
CA GLU A 204 16.05 -29.79 3.50
C GLU A 204 16.86 -28.91 2.53
N GLU A 205 16.85 -29.23 1.23
CA GLU A 205 17.50 -28.41 0.19
C GLU A 205 16.85 -27.03 0.07
N ARG A 206 15.51 -26.94 0.04
CA ARG A 206 14.79 -25.66 0.03
C ARG A 206 15.12 -24.83 1.29
N ARG A 207 14.98 -25.41 2.49
CA ARG A 207 15.27 -24.76 3.78
C ARG A 207 16.72 -24.26 3.88
N ASN A 208 17.69 -25.02 3.37
CA ASN A 208 19.09 -24.62 3.34
C ASN A 208 19.35 -23.46 2.37
N ASN A 209 18.68 -23.43 1.22
CA ASN A 209 18.76 -22.32 0.27
C ASN A 209 18.13 -21.03 0.83
N GLU A 210 16.95 -21.13 1.44
CA GLU A 210 16.26 -20.03 2.13
C GLU A 210 17.14 -19.45 3.25
N LEU A 211 17.70 -20.30 4.11
CA LEU A 211 18.58 -19.88 5.21
C LEU A 211 19.88 -19.23 4.71
N ALA A 212 20.44 -19.68 3.59
CA ALA A 212 21.59 -19.04 2.96
C ALA A 212 21.26 -17.69 2.32
N GLU A 213 20.07 -17.52 1.75
CA GLU A 213 19.60 -16.25 1.20
C GLU A 213 19.31 -15.22 2.32
N VAL A 214 18.64 -15.63 3.40
CA VAL A 214 18.42 -14.79 4.59
C VAL A 214 19.74 -14.32 5.19
N GLN A 215 20.74 -15.21 5.36
CA GLN A 215 22.07 -14.80 5.85
C GLN A 215 22.77 -13.80 4.91
N ARG A 216 22.63 -13.96 3.59
CA ARG A 216 23.18 -13.01 2.60
C ARG A 216 22.52 -11.63 2.72
N LEU A 217 21.20 -11.59 2.88
CA LEU A 217 20.42 -10.36 3.03
C LEU A 217 20.74 -9.65 4.35
N GLN A 218 20.75 -10.36 5.47
CA GLN A 218 21.10 -9.81 6.80
C GLN A 218 22.50 -9.18 6.82
N GLU A 219 23.52 -9.83 6.23
CA GLU A 219 24.88 -9.27 6.16
C GLU A 219 24.97 -8.06 5.20
N GLN A 220 24.12 -7.98 4.17
CA GLN A 220 24.02 -6.82 3.29
C GLN A 220 23.34 -5.64 4.00
N GLU A 221 22.22 -5.87 4.69
CA GLU A 221 21.49 -4.87 5.46
C GLU A 221 22.31 -4.34 6.64
N ARG A 222 23.03 -5.21 7.35
CA ARG A 222 23.98 -4.83 8.40
C ARG A 222 25.06 -3.87 7.88
N ARG A 223 25.53 -4.06 6.64
CA ARG A 223 26.50 -3.14 5.99
C ARG A 223 25.86 -1.83 5.57
N HIS A 224 24.65 -1.84 5.00
CA HIS A 224 23.90 -0.62 4.68
C HIS A 224 23.65 0.21 5.95
N THR A 225 23.19 -0.43 7.03
CA THR A 225 22.95 0.22 8.32
C THR A 225 24.22 0.84 8.90
N GLN A 226 25.34 0.11 8.92
CA GLN A 226 26.61 0.64 9.46
C GLN A 226 27.17 1.83 8.66
N GLU A 227 27.07 1.84 7.33
CA GLU A 227 27.47 3.02 6.54
C GLU A 227 26.44 4.16 6.69
N LYS A 228 25.14 3.88 6.79
CA LYS A 228 24.06 4.86 7.05
C LYS A 228 24.27 5.59 8.38
N GLU A 229 24.50 4.86 9.48
CA GLU A 229 24.84 5.43 10.79
C GLU A 229 26.10 6.31 10.72
N ARG A 230 27.13 5.84 10.01
CA ARG A 230 28.38 6.58 9.81
C ARG A 230 28.19 7.88 9.04
N ARG A 231 27.32 7.90 8.01
CA ARG A 231 26.97 9.14 7.29
C ARG A 231 26.13 10.08 8.15
N ILE A 232 25.18 9.56 8.94
CA ILE A 232 24.40 10.36 9.89
C ILE A 232 25.31 11.00 10.95
N ALA A 233 26.31 10.27 11.46
CA ALA A 233 27.31 10.79 12.38
C ALA A 233 28.12 11.94 11.76
N GLN A 234 28.65 11.74 10.54
CA GLN A 234 29.38 12.77 9.79
C GLN A 234 28.54 14.03 9.52
N GLN A 235 27.27 13.87 9.12
CA GLN A 235 26.37 15.00 8.86
C GLN A 235 25.98 15.73 10.15
N LYS A 236 25.82 15.01 11.27
CA LYS A 236 25.56 15.58 12.60
C LYS A 236 26.76 16.36 13.13
N GLU A 237 27.98 15.92 12.83
CA GLU A 237 29.23 16.63 13.15
C GLU A 237 29.38 17.89 12.29
N ALA A 238 29.16 17.80 10.97
CA ALA A 238 29.17 18.95 10.06
C ALA A 238 28.12 20.02 10.45
N LEU A 239 26.89 19.62 10.82
CA LEU A 239 25.85 20.53 11.32
C LEU A 239 26.21 21.20 12.66
N LYS A 240 27.09 20.59 13.46
CA LYS A 240 27.63 21.21 14.68
C LYS A 240 28.70 22.25 14.34
N GLU A 241 29.62 21.93 13.43
CA GLU A 241 30.61 22.89 12.94
C GLU A 241 29.95 24.09 12.24
N GLU A 242 28.93 23.87 11.42
CA GLU A 242 28.16 24.93 10.76
C GLU A 242 27.49 25.87 11.77
N LYS A 243 26.86 25.33 12.83
CA LYS A 243 26.29 26.14 13.91
C LYS A 243 27.35 26.96 14.64
N GLU A 244 28.47 26.34 15.00
CA GLU A 244 29.58 27.05 15.63
C GLU A 244 30.15 28.15 14.71
N ILE A 245 30.21 27.93 13.39
CA ILE A 245 30.63 28.94 12.41
C ILE A 245 29.59 30.06 12.31
N ALA A 246 28.29 29.75 12.28
CA ALA A 246 27.22 30.74 12.27
C ALA A 246 27.23 31.60 13.53
N GLU A 247 27.45 31.02 14.71
CA GLU A 247 27.62 31.74 15.99
C GLU A 247 28.87 32.64 15.96
N LYS A 248 30.01 32.14 15.46
CA LYS A 248 31.25 32.93 15.30
C LYS A 248 31.06 34.10 14.31
N ILE A 249 30.26 33.91 13.24
CA ILE A 249 29.90 34.97 12.28
C ILE A 249 28.93 35.99 12.91
N ALA A 250 27.90 35.53 13.62
CA ALA A 250 26.93 36.40 14.29
C ALA A 250 27.59 37.26 15.38
N ALA A 251 28.45 36.66 16.21
CA ALA A 251 29.26 37.36 17.20
C ALA A 251 30.16 38.41 16.53
N ARG A 252 30.87 38.06 15.45
CA ARG A 252 31.69 39.01 14.68
C ARG A 252 30.86 40.17 14.11
N ALA A 253 29.71 39.90 13.51
CA ALA A 253 28.83 40.93 12.96
C ALA A 253 28.31 41.88 14.05
N TYR A 254 27.88 41.33 15.19
CA TYR A 254 27.48 42.10 16.37
C TYR A 254 28.63 42.97 16.90
N THR A 255 29.83 42.42 17.05
CA THR A 255 31.02 43.19 17.45
C THR A 255 31.36 44.29 16.46
N GLN A 256 31.26 44.05 15.14
CA GLN A 256 31.49 45.09 14.13
C GLN A 256 30.43 46.21 14.20
N GLN A 257 29.15 45.87 14.38
CA GLN A 257 28.08 46.86 14.52
C GLN A 257 28.20 47.67 15.82
N TYR A 258 28.61 47.05 16.92
CA TYR A 258 28.88 47.72 18.20
C TYR A 258 30.09 48.67 18.10
N LEU A 259 31.21 48.20 17.55
CA LEU A 259 32.43 49.01 17.38
C LEU A 259 32.25 50.18 16.39
N ALA A 260 31.40 50.02 15.36
CA ALA A 260 31.09 51.10 14.41
C ALA A 260 30.50 52.33 15.09
N ASN A 261 29.65 52.14 16.11
CA ASN A 261 29.07 53.23 16.90
C ASN A 261 30.00 53.71 18.03
N LEU A 262 30.96 52.88 18.47
CA LEU A 262 31.89 53.24 19.54
C LEU A 262 32.78 54.43 19.17
N LEU A 263 33.30 54.49 17.94
CA LEU A 263 34.16 55.60 17.50
C LEU A 263 33.42 56.96 17.53
N PRO A 264 32.26 57.14 16.88
CA PRO A 264 31.47 58.37 16.98
C PRO A 264 31.07 58.72 18.42
N ALA A 265 30.66 57.73 19.23
CA ALA A 265 30.29 57.95 20.62
C ALA A 265 31.48 58.41 21.49
N VAL A 266 32.65 57.81 21.32
CA VAL A 266 33.87 58.18 22.05
C VAL A 266 34.38 59.56 21.59
N PHE A 267 34.38 59.87 20.29
CA PHE A 267 34.74 61.22 19.82
C PHE A 267 33.77 62.30 20.34
N THR A 268 32.47 62.02 20.35
CA THR A 268 31.46 62.94 20.90
C THR A 268 31.64 63.11 22.41
N SER A 269 31.88 62.02 23.14
CA SER A 269 32.13 62.04 24.58
C SER A 269 33.42 62.77 24.95
N LEU A 270 34.54 62.51 24.25
CA LEU A 270 35.79 63.24 24.45
C LEU A 270 35.64 64.73 24.15
N ARG A 271 34.79 65.10 23.19
CA ARG A 271 34.47 66.51 22.91
C ARG A 271 33.59 67.14 23.98
N SER A 272 32.62 66.41 24.56
CA SER A 272 31.78 66.91 25.67
C SER A 272 32.51 66.93 27.02
N HIS A 273 33.54 66.12 27.20
CA HIS A 273 34.39 66.07 28.40
C HIS A 273 35.70 66.88 28.25
N GLY A 274 35.78 67.80 27.28
CA GLY A 274 36.87 68.77 27.18
C GLY A 274 38.25 68.22 26.77
N TYR A 275 38.33 67.01 26.18
CA TYR A 275 39.59 66.47 25.66
C TYR A 275 39.98 67.01 24.27
N PHE A 276 39.05 67.66 23.57
CA PHE A 276 39.33 68.48 22.39
C PHE A 276 39.16 69.96 22.76
N PHE A 277 40.29 70.62 23.07
CA PHE A 277 40.41 72.00 23.53
C PHE A 277 41.10 72.86 22.45
N ASP A 278 40.87 74.17 22.46
CA ASP A 278 41.73 75.09 21.70
C ASP A 278 43.11 75.16 22.38
N PRO A 279 44.23 75.01 21.65
CA PRO A 279 45.56 75.11 22.23
C PRO A 279 45.80 76.43 22.97
N VAL A 280 45.28 77.56 22.48
CA VAL A 280 45.51 78.89 23.07
C VAL A 280 44.74 79.07 24.37
N GLU A 281 43.50 78.57 24.43
CA GLU A 281 42.67 78.61 25.63
C GLU A 281 43.29 77.78 26.76
N LYS A 282 43.82 76.59 26.41
CA LYS A 282 44.47 75.72 27.39
C LYS A 282 45.83 76.22 27.88
N ASP A 283 46.64 76.86 27.03
CA ASP A 283 47.93 77.45 27.41
C ASP A 283 47.76 78.49 28.54
N ILE A 284 46.67 79.28 28.46
CA ILE A 284 46.28 80.23 29.51
C ILE A 284 45.84 79.49 30.80
N GLU A 285 45.09 78.40 30.67
CA GLU A 285 44.62 77.60 31.82
C GLU A 285 45.69 76.75 32.50
N THR A 286 46.70 76.23 31.79
CA THR A 286 47.70 75.30 32.35
C THR A 286 49.03 75.94 32.70
N ASP A 287 49.43 77.00 32.00
CA ASP A 287 50.77 77.58 32.18
C ASP A 287 50.68 78.98 32.81
N PHE A 288 49.76 79.84 32.34
CA PHE A 288 49.63 81.19 32.89
C PHE A 288 48.93 81.22 34.26
N PHE A 289 47.73 80.65 34.39
CA PHE A 289 47.00 80.69 35.67
C PHE A 289 47.72 79.94 36.81
N PRO A 290 48.28 78.73 36.62
CA PRO A 290 48.97 78.02 37.70
C PRO A 290 50.26 78.71 38.13
N TRP A 291 51.04 79.29 37.21
CA TRP A 291 52.21 80.11 37.58
C TRP A 291 51.81 81.34 38.40
N LEU A 292 50.77 82.07 37.98
CA LEU A 292 50.27 83.25 38.70
C LEU A 292 49.77 82.88 40.10
N MET A 293 49.04 81.77 40.22
CA MET A 293 48.52 81.27 41.49
C MET A 293 49.63 80.72 42.40
N ASP A 294 50.67 80.09 41.85
CA ASP A 294 51.80 79.58 42.64
C ASP A 294 52.73 80.69 43.15
N GLU A 295 52.99 81.76 42.39
CA GLU A 295 53.77 82.90 42.91
C GLU A 295 52.98 83.67 44.01
N VAL A 296 51.65 83.78 43.85
CA VAL A 296 50.75 84.31 44.89
C VAL A 296 50.73 83.39 46.11
N ASN A 297 50.66 82.07 45.92
CA ASN A 297 50.67 81.10 47.02
C ASN A 297 52.01 81.07 47.74
N ASN A 298 53.14 81.04 47.03
CA ASN A 298 54.48 81.20 47.59
C ASN A 298 54.61 82.48 48.41
N SER A 299 54.05 83.59 47.94
CA SER A 299 54.02 84.88 48.66
C SER A 299 53.14 84.85 49.92
N LEU A 300 52.09 84.01 49.94
CA LEU A 300 51.26 83.75 51.12
C LEU A 300 51.93 82.78 52.08
N GLU A 301 52.50 81.67 51.63
CA GLU A 301 53.18 80.66 52.45
C GLU A 301 54.40 81.22 53.18
N LYS A 302 55.24 82.02 52.50
CA LYS A 302 56.34 82.76 53.15
C LYS A 302 55.83 83.65 54.30
N ARG A 303 54.59 84.13 54.20
CA ARG A 303 53.92 85.00 55.17
C ARG A 303 53.19 84.23 56.27
N PHE A 304 52.66 83.05 55.97
CA PHE A 304 52.06 82.12 56.94
C PHE A 304 53.13 81.42 57.78
N ALA A 305 54.18 80.86 57.16
CA ALA A 305 55.28 80.20 57.88
C ALA A 305 55.97 81.14 58.87
N ALA A 306 56.21 82.41 58.49
CA ALA A 306 56.75 83.43 59.40
C ALA A 306 55.81 83.75 60.58
N ARG A 307 54.50 83.56 60.41
CA ARG A 307 53.48 83.79 61.44
C ARG A 307 53.32 82.56 62.34
N GLU A 308 53.31 81.36 61.77
CA GLU A 308 53.29 80.10 62.51
C GLU A 308 54.57 79.90 63.35
N LEU A 309 55.74 80.33 62.88
CA LEU A 309 56.97 80.31 63.70
C LEU A 309 56.84 81.24 64.91
N LEU A 310 56.26 82.43 64.72
CA LEU A 310 55.98 83.39 65.80
C LEU A 310 54.98 82.81 66.81
N ASP A 311 53.86 82.26 66.33
CA ASP A 311 52.80 81.69 67.16
C ASP A 311 53.28 80.43 67.91
N ASN A 312 54.13 79.59 67.30
CA ASN A 312 54.77 78.47 67.98
C ASN A 312 55.77 78.90 69.05
N ILE A 313 56.57 79.95 68.82
CA ILE A 313 57.45 80.52 69.87
C ILE A 313 56.62 81.07 71.03
N ILE A 314 55.51 81.75 70.75
CA ILE A 314 54.57 82.23 71.77
C ILE A 314 53.96 81.04 72.54
N HIS A 315 53.56 79.97 71.86
CA HIS A 315 52.99 78.77 72.47
C HIS A 315 54.00 78.05 73.38
N GLU A 316 55.23 77.83 72.91
CA GLU A 316 56.34 77.24 73.68
C GLU A 316 56.61 78.01 74.98
N VAL A 317 56.76 79.34 74.89
CA VAL A 317 57.00 80.20 76.06
C VAL A 317 55.82 80.18 77.03
N THR A 318 54.59 80.18 76.51
CA THR A 318 53.37 80.13 77.32
C THR A 318 53.20 78.78 78.02
N LYS A 319 53.48 77.68 77.32
CA LYS A 319 53.44 76.31 77.85
C LYS A 319 54.49 76.10 78.94
N LYS A 320 55.75 76.51 78.72
CA LYS A 320 56.82 76.44 79.72
C LYS A 320 56.54 77.29 80.96
N ARG A 321 55.82 78.42 80.83
CA ARG A 321 55.29 79.18 81.97
C ARG A 321 54.18 78.43 82.71
N LEU A 322 53.24 77.81 81.99
CA LEU A 322 52.14 77.03 82.56
C LEU A 322 52.63 75.78 83.29
N GLU A 323 53.66 75.11 82.77
CA GLU A 323 54.28 73.94 83.40
C GLU A 323 54.98 74.31 84.70
N ARG A 324 55.80 75.36 84.73
CA ARG A 324 56.35 75.92 86.00
C ARG A 324 55.26 76.28 87.02
N PHE A 325 54.14 76.84 86.56
CA PHE A 325 53.03 77.22 87.44
C PHE A 325 52.32 75.99 88.04
N LYS A 326 52.24 74.89 87.28
CA LYS A 326 51.71 73.60 87.75
C LYS A 326 52.66 72.91 88.73
N GLU A 327 53.97 72.88 88.44
CA GLU A 327 54.98 72.30 89.33
C GLU A 327 54.95 72.95 90.72
N LEU A 328 54.91 74.29 90.78
CA LEU A 328 54.76 75.06 92.02
C LEU A 328 53.43 74.79 92.75
N GLY A 329 52.39 74.30 92.06
CA GLY A 329 51.12 73.90 92.67
C GLY A 329 51.17 72.57 93.44
N THR A 330 52.23 71.76 93.28
CA THR A 330 52.26 70.37 93.78
C THR A 330 52.74 70.21 95.23
N GLN A 331 53.00 71.31 95.96
CA GLN A 331 53.38 71.29 97.38
C GLN A 331 52.45 72.10 98.31
N ARG A 332 51.13 71.92 98.17
CA ARG A 332 50.25 71.99 99.36
C ARG A 332 48.96 71.18 99.21
N THR A 333 48.51 70.68 100.36
CA THR A 333 47.49 69.65 100.51
C THR A 333 46.06 70.17 100.54
N GLY A 334 45.15 69.40 99.93
CA GLY A 334 43.93 68.96 100.63
C GLY A 334 42.61 69.66 100.28
N SER A 335 41.60 68.83 100.02
CA SER A 335 40.14 69.12 99.97
C SER A 335 39.69 70.24 99.00
N THR A 336 38.75 70.02 98.08
CA THR A 336 37.46 69.33 98.29
C THR A 336 36.92 68.80 96.94
N VAL A 337 35.83 68.02 97.00
CA VAL A 337 35.26 67.23 95.88
C VAL A 337 34.34 68.05 94.96
N GLY A 338 34.42 67.79 93.64
CA GLY A 338 33.22 67.69 92.79
C GLY A 338 33.11 68.65 91.59
N TRP A 339 32.52 68.10 90.51
CA TRP A 339 32.07 68.79 89.28
C TRP A 339 33.20 69.38 88.41
N VAL A 340 33.24 69.23 87.08
CA VAL A 340 32.27 68.65 86.13
C VAL A 340 32.96 67.62 85.23
N SER A 341 32.33 66.46 85.04
CA SER A 341 32.55 65.59 83.88
C SER A 341 31.27 65.62 83.04
N ALA A 342 31.34 66.16 81.81
CA ALA A 342 30.18 66.27 80.92
C ALA A 342 30.58 66.39 79.43
N ILE A 343 29.86 65.63 78.58
CA ILE A 343 29.69 65.77 77.12
C ILE A 343 30.76 65.15 76.17
N LEU A 344 30.36 63.97 75.62
CA LEU A 344 30.57 63.29 74.29
C LEU A 344 31.83 63.56 73.41
N ARG A 345 32.46 62.64 72.64
CA ARG A 345 32.26 61.24 72.10
C ARG A 345 31.28 60.97 70.91
N GLN A 346 31.79 60.57 69.72
CA GLN A 346 31.31 59.54 68.72
C GLN A 346 32.13 59.58 67.37
N ALA A 347 32.23 58.59 66.43
CA ALA A 347 32.42 57.10 66.45
C ALA A 347 32.67 56.38 65.04
N GLU A 348 33.53 55.30 64.95
CA GLU A 348 33.56 54.03 64.07
C GLU A 348 33.55 54.03 62.47
N HIS A 349 33.90 53.04 61.58
CA HIS A 349 34.59 51.67 61.47
C HIS A 349 34.86 51.24 59.94
N ARG A 350 35.18 50.03 59.32
CA ARG A 350 35.44 48.54 59.60
C ARG A 350 36.34 47.77 58.52
N GLN A 351 36.27 46.42 58.33
CA GLN A 351 37.29 45.46 57.68
C GLN A 351 36.70 44.08 57.14
N TRP A 352 37.31 43.05 56.44
CA TRP A 352 38.39 42.75 55.38
C TRP A 352 38.55 41.18 55.02
N LYS A 353 39.21 40.75 53.89
CA LYS A 353 39.90 39.40 53.54
C LYS A 353 39.07 38.10 53.08
N SER A 354 39.53 36.87 52.60
CA SER A 354 40.81 36.13 52.21
C SER A 354 40.64 34.69 51.50
N ALA A 355 41.72 34.03 50.94
CA ALA A 355 42.06 32.52 50.86
C ALA A 355 42.06 31.61 49.54
N SER A 356 42.59 30.33 49.60
CA SER A 356 42.87 29.26 48.53
C SER A 356 43.07 27.79 49.13
N GLY A 357 43.36 26.58 48.53
CA GLY A 357 43.59 25.92 47.18
C GLY A 357 44.37 24.51 47.26
N SER A 358 44.24 23.46 46.37
CA SER A 358 44.99 22.11 46.43
C SER A 358 44.96 21.10 45.18
N VAL A 359 45.77 19.99 45.11
CA VAL A 359 46.03 18.99 43.95
C VAL A 359 46.60 17.54 44.32
N GLY A 360 46.46 16.42 43.51
CA GLY A 360 47.26 15.11 43.63
C GLY A 360 46.85 13.76 42.83
N PRO A 361 47.74 12.73 42.54
CA PRO A 361 47.45 11.41 41.80
C PRO A 361 48.20 10.01 42.14
N ARG A 362 47.84 8.80 41.52
CA ARG A 362 48.57 7.43 41.25
C ARG A 362 48.13 6.07 41.97
N PHE A 363 48.53 4.76 41.69
CA PHE A 363 48.77 3.83 40.47
C PHE A 363 49.23 2.30 40.75
N ILE A 364 49.04 1.27 39.83
CA ILE A 364 49.61 -0.17 39.60
C ILE A 364 49.31 -1.47 40.52
N PRO A 365 49.87 -2.74 40.39
CA PRO A 365 49.73 -3.91 39.38
C PRO A 365 49.64 -5.44 39.90
N HIS A 366 49.44 -6.52 39.05
CA HIS A 366 50.13 -7.92 39.02
C HIS A 366 49.45 -9.25 38.43
N LEU A 367 50.14 -9.94 37.47
CA LEU A 367 50.55 -11.40 37.21
C LEU A 367 49.73 -12.77 37.36
N ILE A 368 50.22 -13.83 36.63
CA ILE A 368 50.04 -15.34 36.64
C ILE A 368 49.17 -15.95 35.48
N SER A 369 49.67 -16.69 34.45
CA SER A 369 50.11 -18.13 34.28
C SER A 369 48.96 -19.17 34.08
N THR A 370 49.01 -20.34 33.39
CA THR A 370 50.08 -21.33 33.04
C THR A 370 50.05 -21.96 31.59
N SER A 371 49.80 -23.29 31.37
CA SER A 371 50.19 -24.07 30.14
C SER A 371 49.48 -25.44 29.88
N SER A 372 49.32 -25.89 28.60
CA SER A 372 49.45 -27.31 28.12
C SER A 372 49.24 -27.52 26.58
N HIS A 373 49.49 -28.75 26.08
CA HIS A 373 49.57 -29.22 24.66
C HIS A 373 49.50 -30.79 24.65
N PRO A 374 49.57 -31.58 23.52
CA PRO A 374 49.65 -31.29 22.07
C PRO A 374 48.79 -32.23 21.12
N GLU A 375 49.04 -32.17 19.80
CA GLU A 375 48.95 -33.27 18.77
C GLU A 375 47.59 -33.84 18.26
N GLY A 376 47.47 -34.30 16.98
CA GLY A 376 48.37 -34.16 15.81
C GLY A 376 48.06 -35.07 14.58
N ALA A 377 48.54 -34.67 13.38
CA ALA A 377 48.66 -35.44 12.10
C ALA A 377 47.35 -35.88 11.35
N ALA A 378 47.34 -36.33 10.07
CA ALA A 378 48.07 -35.95 8.83
C ALA A 378 47.54 -36.74 7.59
N THR A 379 47.82 -36.29 6.35
CA THR A 379 47.68 -37.02 5.03
C THR A 379 46.22 -37.20 4.53
N THR A 380 45.73 -36.88 3.32
CA THR A 380 46.21 -36.68 1.91
C THR A 380 46.17 -37.93 0.99
N ARG A 381 45.76 -37.73 -0.30
CA ARG A 381 45.69 -38.69 -1.45
C ARG A 381 44.33 -39.41 -1.65
N HIS A 382 43.83 -39.74 -2.86
CA HIS A 382 44.31 -39.50 -4.24
C HIS A 382 43.18 -39.62 -5.33
N THR A 383 43.45 -39.10 -6.54
CA THR A 383 43.00 -39.54 -7.91
C THR A 383 41.50 -39.75 -8.25
N GLU A 384 40.90 -38.95 -9.17
CA GLU A 384 40.67 -39.23 -10.62
C GLU A 384 39.23 -39.76 -10.95
N GLN A 385 38.63 -39.67 -12.15
CA GLN A 385 38.98 -39.04 -13.45
C GLN A 385 37.71 -38.63 -14.26
N ARG A 386 37.85 -37.57 -15.10
CA ARG A 386 37.20 -37.26 -16.41
C ARG A 386 35.77 -37.74 -16.81
N GLY A 387 35.00 -36.79 -17.40
CA GLY A 387 33.94 -37.05 -18.42
C GLY A 387 32.68 -36.18 -18.24
N SER A 388 32.45 -35.00 -18.83
CA SER A 388 32.66 -34.48 -20.20
C SER A 388 31.77 -35.10 -21.30
N ARG A 389 30.52 -34.61 -21.47
CA ARG A 389 30.08 -33.92 -22.72
C ARG A 389 28.68 -33.31 -22.68
N SER A 390 28.41 -32.49 -23.69
CA SER A 390 27.21 -31.67 -23.95
C SER A 390 26.32 -32.25 -25.07
N GLY A 391 25.01 -31.97 -25.01
CA GLY A 391 24.02 -32.14 -26.10
C GLY A 391 22.64 -31.80 -25.52
N ASN A 392 21.98 -30.68 -25.83
CA ASN A 392 21.51 -30.14 -27.11
C ASN A 392 20.26 -30.87 -27.67
N THR A 393 19.25 -30.06 -28.02
CA THR A 393 17.87 -30.35 -28.44
C THR A 393 17.71 -31.45 -29.50
N PHE A 394 16.61 -32.23 -29.45
CA PHE A 394 15.79 -32.53 -30.65
C PHE A 394 14.37 -33.07 -30.32
N ILE A 395 13.42 -32.88 -31.24
CA ILE A 395 12.05 -33.44 -31.19
C ILE A 395 11.97 -34.71 -32.04
N PRO A 396 11.43 -35.84 -31.55
CA PRO A 396 11.22 -37.04 -32.35
C PRO A 396 9.86 -37.03 -33.06
N GLN A 397 9.81 -36.51 -34.28
CA GLN A 397 8.72 -36.79 -35.22
C GLN A 397 9.19 -37.88 -36.19
N PHE A 398 8.69 -39.10 -36.05
CA PHE A 398 9.01 -40.22 -36.95
C PHE A 398 7.75 -40.80 -37.61
N LEU A 399 7.78 -40.81 -38.94
CA LEU A 399 6.86 -41.58 -39.77
C LEU A 399 7.23 -43.07 -39.68
N ALA A 400 6.22 -43.94 -39.68
CA ALA A 400 6.42 -45.38 -39.84
C ALA A 400 6.15 -45.77 -41.29
N GLU A 401 7.12 -46.42 -41.93
CA GLU A 401 6.93 -47.04 -43.25
C GLU A 401 6.79 -48.55 -43.13
N SER A 402 5.73 -49.05 -43.77
CA SER A 402 5.73 -50.29 -44.57
C SER A 402 6.17 -51.61 -43.92
N GLN A 403 5.18 -52.36 -43.40
CA GLN A 403 4.96 -53.72 -43.91
C GLN A 403 3.48 -53.96 -44.17
N GLU A 404 3.14 -54.21 -45.44
CA GLU A 404 1.80 -54.66 -45.82
C GLU A 404 1.62 -56.15 -45.50
N LYS A 405 0.50 -56.49 -44.87
CA LYS A 405 -0.09 -57.82 -44.91
C LYS A 405 -1.59 -57.67 -45.12
N ASP A 406 -2.16 -58.48 -46.00
CA ASP A 406 -3.57 -58.39 -46.38
C ASP A 406 -4.51 -58.57 -45.18
N GLY A 407 -5.12 -57.47 -44.77
CA GLY A 407 -6.10 -57.41 -43.71
C GLY A 407 -6.77 -56.04 -43.74
N LYS A 408 -8.05 -55.98 -44.11
CA LYS A 408 -8.82 -54.73 -44.19
C LYS A 408 -8.64 -53.90 -42.93
N MET A 409 -7.92 -52.77 -43.04
CA MET A 409 -7.76 -51.85 -41.91
C MET A 409 -9.14 -51.44 -41.39
N PRO A 410 -9.38 -51.51 -40.06
CA PRO A 410 -10.66 -51.10 -39.49
C PRO A 410 -10.93 -49.62 -39.82
N LYS A 411 -12.01 -49.35 -40.58
CA LYS A 411 -12.39 -47.97 -40.90
C LYS A 411 -12.57 -47.19 -39.59
N ALA A 412 -11.87 -46.06 -39.47
CA ALA A 412 -12.04 -45.16 -38.35
C ALA A 412 -13.47 -44.62 -38.30
N VAL A 413 -13.96 -44.38 -37.10
CA VAL A 413 -15.33 -43.93 -36.82
C VAL A 413 -15.27 -42.50 -36.32
N ASN A 414 -15.86 -41.56 -37.06
CA ASN A 414 -15.90 -40.17 -36.65
C ASN A 414 -16.86 -39.99 -35.47
N VAL A 415 -16.46 -39.16 -34.51
CA VAL A 415 -17.21 -38.86 -33.29
C VAL A 415 -17.25 -37.34 -33.09
N ARG A 416 -18.42 -36.83 -32.72
CA ARG A 416 -18.61 -35.47 -32.20
C ARG A 416 -19.00 -35.57 -30.73
N VAL A 417 -18.31 -34.80 -29.89
CA VAL A 417 -18.64 -34.64 -28.48
C VAL A 417 -18.90 -33.16 -28.21
N THR A 418 -20.16 -32.82 -27.90
CA THR A 418 -20.57 -31.46 -27.55
C THR A 418 -20.61 -31.31 -26.03
N THR A 419 -19.83 -30.37 -25.47
CA THR A 419 -19.88 -30.00 -24.05
C THR A 419 -21.04 -29.02 -23.81
N MET A 420 -20.92 -28.09 -22.86
CA MET A 420 -21.82 -26.93 -22.78
C MET A 420 -21.35 -25.73 -23.61
N ASP A 421 -20.09 -25.72 -24.02
CA ASP A 421 -19.36 -24.53 -24.50
C ASP A 421 -18.42 -24.80 -25.70
N ALA A 422 -18.23 -26.06 -26.10
CA ALA A 422 -17.37 -26.50 -27.19
C ALA A 422 -17.92 -27.73 -27.92
N GLU A 423 -17.51 -27.91 -29.17
CA GLU A 423 -17.66 -29.18 -29.91
C GLU A 423 -16.29 -29.76 -30.23
N LEU A 424 -16.08 -31.04 -29.92
CA LEU A 424 -14.86 -31.78 -30.22
C LEU A 424 -15.16 -32.82 -31.30
N GLU A 425 -14.52 -32.72 -32.46
CA GLU A 425 -14.59 -33.74 -33.52
C GLU A 425 -13.26 -34.48 -33.67
N PHE A 426 -13.30 -35.81 -33.64
CA PHE A 426 -12.14 -36.67 -33.88
C PHE A 426 -12.57 -38.08 -34.30
N ALA A 427 -11.63 -38.85 -34.85
CA ALA A 427 -11.88 -40.23 -35.25
C ALA A 427 -11.38 -41.22 -34.19
N ILE A 428 -12.21 -42.22 -33.86
CA ILE A 428 -11.85 -43.34 -32.98
C ILE A 428 -11.69 -44.63 -33.78
N GLN A 429 -10.99 -45.62 -33.20
CA GLN A 429 -10.95 -46.96 -33.78
C GLN A 429 -12.21 -47.75 -33.40
N PRO A 430 -12.68 -48.71 -34.21
CA PRO A 430 -13.79 -49.61 -33.83
C PRO A 430 -13.54 -50.45 -32.55
N SER A 431 -12.29 -50.54 -32.12
CA SER A 431 -11.81 -51.16 -30.88
C SER A 431 -11.99 -50.29 -29.63
N THR A 432 -12.13 -48.96 -29.77
CA THR A 432 -12.05 -47.97 -28.68
C THR A 432 -13.15 -48.17 -27.62
N THR A 433 -12.76 -48.14 -26.35
CA THR A 433 -13.67 -48.25 -25.19
C THR A 433 -14.32 -46.91 -24.83
N GLY A 434 -15.43 -46.96 -24.10
CA GLY A 434 -16.06 -45.76 -23.56
C GLY A 434 -15.12 -44.97 -22.64
N LYS A 435 -14.26 -45.66 -21.86
CA LYS A 435 -13.21 -45.02 -21.05
C LYS A 435 -12.21 -44.27 -21.91
N GLN A 436 -11.71 -44.87 -23.00
CA GLN A 436 -10.76 -44.21 -23.90
C GLN A 436 -11.37 -42.96 -24.58
N LEU A 437 -12.61 -43.04 -25.05
CA LEU A 437 -13.32 -41.88 -25.61
C LEU A 437 -13.53 -40.78 -24.56
N PHE A 438 -13.95 -41.15 -23.35
CA PHE A 438 -14.15 -40.23 -22.23
C PHE A 438 -12.83 -39.56 -21.79
N ASP A 439 -11.76 -40.35 -21.62
CA ASP A 439 -10.44 -39.87 -21.23
C ASP A 439 -9.85 -38.88 -22.24
N GLN A 440 -10.11 -39.09 -23.54
CA GLN A 440 -9.72 -38.16 -24.59
C GLN A 440 -10.46 -36.83 -24.48
N VAL A 441 -11.77 -36.85 -24.20
CA VAL A 441 -12.59 -35.64 -24.01
C VAL A 441 -12.09 -34.83 -22.80
N VAL A 442 -12.01 -35.44 -21.62
CA VAL A 442 -11.67 -34.72 -20.39
C VAL A 442 -10.24 -34.15 -20.40
N LYS A 443 -9.28 -34.87 -21.01
CA LYS A 443 -7.92 -34.36 -21.23
C LYS A 443 -7.87 -33.18 -22.21
N THR A 444 -8.75 -33.15 -23.22
CA THR A 444 -8.81 -32.05 -24.19
C THR A 444 -9.34 -30.75 -23.56
N ILE A 445 -10.20 -30.85 -22.55
CA ILE A 445 -10.78 -29.70 -21.82
C ILE A 445 -10.10 -29.39 -20.47
N GLY A 446 -9.05 -30.13 -20.08
CA GLY A 446 -8.33 -29.93 -18.82
C GLY A 446 -9.07 -30.37 -17.53
N LEU A 447 -10.12 -31.18 -17.66
CA LEU A 447 -10.98 -31.57 -16.53
C LEU A 447 -10.47 -32.84 -15.83
N ARG A 448 -10.28 -32.74 -14.51
CA ARG A 448 -9.83 -33.81 -13.61
C ARG A 448 -10.95 -34.35 -12.70
N GLU A 449 -11.97 -33.54 -12.40
CA GLU A 449 -13.15 -33.91 -11.59
C GLU A 449 -14.14 -34.81 -12.33
N ILE A 450 -13.60 -35.88 -12.94
CA ILE A 450 -14.27 -36.74 -13.91
C ILE A 450 -15.50 -37.46 -13.36
N TRP A 451 -15.60 -37.60 -12.04
CA TRP A 451 -16.60 -38.41 -11.36
C TRP A 451 -18.03 -37.85 -11.45
N TYR A 452 -18.21 -36.55 -11.71
CA TYR A 452 -19.53 -35.98 -11.97
C TYR A 452 -20.07 -36.29 -13.37
N PHE A 453 -19.20 -36.52 -14.36
CA PHE A 453 -19.54 -36.42 -15.77
C PHE A 453 -19.79 -37.77 -16.47
N GLY A 454 -20.46 -37.70 -17.61
CA GLY A 454 -20.61 -38.81 -18.53
C GLY A 454 -20.81 -38.36 -19.97
N LEU A 455 -20.73 -39.32 -20.89
CA LEU A 455 -21.11 -39.13 -22.28
C LEU A 455 -22.52 -39.70 -22.49
N GLN A 456 -23.47 -38.83 -22.81
CA GLN A 456 -24.84 -39.19 -23.16
C GLN A 456 -24.96 -39.30 -24.69
N TYR A 457 -25.65 -40.33 -25.19
CA TYR A 457 -25.94 -40.53 -26.61
C TYR A 457 -27.39 -40.95 -26.82
N MET A 458 -27.88 -40.83 -28.05
CA MET A 458 -29.15 -41.42 -28.48
C MET A 458 -28.89 -42.84 -29.00
N ASP A 459 -29.62 -43.83 -28.50
CA ASP A 459 -29.51 -45.21 -28.99
C ASP A 459 -30.25 -45.42 -30.33
N GLY A 460 -30.06 -46.59 -30.95
CA GLY A 460 -30.76 -47.02 -32.16
C GLY A 460 -32.30 -47.11 -32.04
N LYS A 461 -32.86 -46.82 -30.86
CA LYS A 461 -34.31 -46.81 -30.55
C LYS A 461 -34.81 -45.43 -30.13
N GLY A 462 -33.98 -44.39 -30.29
CA GLY A 462 -34.34 -42.99 -30.02
C GLY A 462 -34.26 -42.56 -28.56
N TYR A 463 -33.68 -43.37 -27.66
CA TYR A 463 -33.61 -43.08 -26.23
C TYR A 463 -32.23 -42.58 -25.80
N TYR A 464 -32.22 -41.52 -24.98
CA TYR A 464 -31.01 -41.05 -24.31
C TYR A 464 -30.44 -42.09 -23.34
N THR A 465 -29.12 -42.30 -23.42
CA THR A 465 -28.40 -43.36 -22.72
C THR A 465 -27.01 -42.86 -22.32
N TRP A 466 -26.52 -43.25 -21.15
CA TRP A 466 -25.14 -42.98 -20.74
C TRP A 466 -24.20 -44.06 -21.28
N LEU A 467 -23.06 -43.64 -21.86
CA LEU A 467 -22.00 -44.50 -22.37
C LEU A 467 -21.34 -45.24 -21.21
N LYS A 468 -21.22 -46.56 -21.36
CA LYS A 468 -20.53 -47.42 -20.40
C LYS A 468 -19.04 -47.42 -20.68
N LEU A 469 -18.23 -47.08 -19.67
CA LEU A 469 -16.80 -46.89 -19.84
C LEU A 469 -16.04 -48.22 -20.06
N ASP A 470 -16.56 -49.32 -19.51
CA ASP A 470 -16.04 -50.68 -19.62
C ASP A 470 -16.21 -51.33 -21.01
N LYS A 471 -17.02 -50.74 -21.91
CA LYS A 471 -17.40 -51.38 -23.18
C LYS A 471 -16.96 -50.59 -24.41
N LYS A 472 -16.71 -51.30 -25.52
CA LYS A 472 -16.38 -50.68 -26.82
C LYS A 472 -17.51 -49.77 -27.27
N VAL A 473 -17.22 -48.57 -27.74
CA VAL A 473 -18.25 -47.58 -28.18
C VAL A 473 -19.14 -48.19 -29.27
N SER A 474 -18.51 -48.90 -30.21
CA SER A 474 -19.13 -49.67 -31.30
C SER A 474 -20.11 -50.78 -30.85
N SER A 475 -20.08 -51.19 -29.58
CA SER A 475 -20.89 -52.29 -29.04
C SER A 475 -22.14 -51.84 -28.27
N GLN A 476 -22.42 -50.53 -28.18
CA GLN A 476 -23.43 -49.97 -27.27
C GLN A 476 -24.72 -49.46 -27.96
N ASP A 477 -25.03 -49.94 -29.17
CA ASP A 477 -26.25 -49.56 -29.92
C ASP A 477 -26.41 -48.03 -30.10
N VAL A 478 -25.30 -47.31 -30.26
CA VAL A 478 -25.29 -45.87 -30.59
C VAL A 478 -25.97 -45.66 -31.94
N LYS A 479 -26.84 -44.65 -32.04
CA LYS A 479 -27.51 -44.28 -33.29
C LYS A 479 -26.48 -44.07 -34.41
N LYS A 480 -26.69 -44.73 -35.55
CA LYS A 480 -25.71 -44.86 -36.64
C LYS A 480 -25.66 -43.62 -37.53
N GLU A 481 -25.05 -42.57 -36.99
CA GLU A 481 -24.79 -41.28 -37.66
C GLU A 481 -23.29 -41.11 -37.95
N ASN A 482 -22.94 -40.15 -38.80
CA ASN A 482 -21.55 -39.82 -39.12
C ASN A 482 -21.38 -38.29 -39.09
N PRO A 483 -20.70 -37.71 -38.08
CA PRO A 483 -20.12 -38.39 -36.91
C PRO A 483 -21.17 -38.98 -35.95
N LEU A 484 -20.74 -39.93 -35.10
CA LEU A 484 -21.53 -40.39 -33.95
C LEU A 484 -21.67 -39.25 -32.93
N GLN A 485 -22.88 -39.01 -32.46
CA GLN A 485 -23.22 -37.86 -31.60
C GLN A 485 -23.19 -38.22 -30.11
N PHE A 486 -22.40 -37.49 -29.32
CA PHE A 486 -22.39 -37.56 -27.86
C PHE A 486 -22.49 -36.16 -27.24
N LYS A 487 -23.21 -36.05 -26.13
CA LYS A 487 -23.19 -34.88 -25.24
C LYS A 487 -22.36 -35.20 -24.01
N PHE A 488 -21.33 -34.40 -23.73
CA PHE A 488 -20.65 -34.41 -22.43
C PHE A 488 -21.48 -33.58 -21.45
N ARG A 489 -21.92 -34.19 -20.35
CA ARG A 489 -22.84 -33.62 -19.37
C ARG A 489 -22.55 -34.16 -17.97
N ALA A 490 -22.84 -33.37 -16.94
CA ALA A 490 -22.90 -33.84 -15.57
C ALA A 490 -24.04 -34.87 -15.44
N LYS A 491 -23.70 -36.06 -14.93
CA LYS A 491 -24.58 -37.18 -14.62
C LYS A 491 -24.95 -37.20 -13.13
N PHE A 492 -24.01 -36.78 -12.29
CA PHE A 492 -24.13 -36.66 -10.85
C PHE A 492 -23.85 -35.21 -10.44
N PHE A 493 -24.41 -34.78 -9.32
CA PHE A 493 -24.26 -33.43 -8.80
C PHE A 493 -23.50 -33.44 -7.46
N PRO A 494 -22.83 -32.34 -7.09
CA PRO A 494 -22.34 -32.16 -5.72
C PRO A 494 -23.51 -32.13 -4.72
N GLU A 495 -23.22 -32.42 -3.46
CA GLU A 495 -24.12 -32.09 -2.34
C GLU A 495 -24.08 -30.59 -2.08
N ASP A 496 -22.90 -29.99 -1.86
CA ASP A 496 -22.75 -28.52 -1.86
C ASP A 496 -21.75 -28.06 -2.92
N VAL A 497 -22.21 -27.22 -3.85
CA VAL A 497 -21.41 -26.71 -4.98
C VAL A 497 -20.18 -25.92 -4.52
N SER A 498 -20.23 -25.32 -3.34
CA SER A 498 -19.16 -24.45 -2.81
C SER A 498 -17.99 -25.20 -2.19
N GLU A 499 -18.23 -26.42 -1.67
CA GLU A 499 -17.21 -27.27 -1.03
C GLU A 499 -16.59 -28.31 -1.99
N GLU A 500 -17.32 -28.65 -3.06
CA GLU A 500 -17.00 -29.78 -3.94
C GLU A 500 -16.43 -29.43 -5.32
N LEU A 501 -16.72 -28.25 -5.88
CA LEU A 501 -16.36 -27.92 -7.27
C LEU A 501 -15.03 -27.16 -7.32
N ILE A 502 -13.94 -27.87 -7.65
CA ILE A 502 -12.57 -27.39 -7.46
C ILE A 502 -12.07 -26.56 -8.65
N GLN A 503 -12.30 -27.02 -9.88
CA GLN A 503 -11.76 -26.38 -11.09
C GLN A 503 -12.76 -25.44 -11.75
N GLU A 504 -12.26 -24.34 -12.31
CA GLU A 504 -13.04 -23.34 -13.05
C GLU A 504 -13.80 -23.96 -14.25
N ILE A 505 -13.19 -24.93 -14.95
CA ILE A 505 -13.87 -25.67 -16.03
C ILE A 505 -15.06 -26.51 -15.52
N THR A 506 -14.93 -27.12 -14.34
CA THR A 506 -16.01 -27.91 -13.72
C THR A 506 -17.16 -27.00 -13.31
N GLN A 507 -16.86 -25.91 -12.60
CA GLN A 507 -17.84 -24.89 -12.20
C GLN A 507 -18.57 -24.32 -13.43
N LYS A 508 -17.84 -23.95 -14.49
CA LYS A 508 -18.40 -23.45 -15.75
C LYS A 508 -19.35 -24.44 -16.43
N LEU A 509 -18.97 -25.72 -16.51
CA LEU A 509 -19.82 -26.75 -17.13
C LEU A 509 -21.08 -27.03 -16.30
N PHE A 510 -20.99 -27.03 -14.96
CA PHE A 510 -22.17 -27.11 -14.10
C PHE A 510 -23.08 -25.88 -14.25
N PHE A 511 -22.52 -24.67 -14.17
CA PHE A 511 -23.25 -23.41 -14.34
C PHE A 511 -24.04 -23.40 -15.65
N LEU A 512 -23.37 -23.70 -16.77
CA LEU A 512 -24.03 -23.70 -18.08
C LEU A 512 -25.12 -24.79 -18.18
N GLN A 513 -24.90 -25.99 -17.64
CA GLN A 513 -25.90 -27.07 -17.68
C GLN A 513 -27.12 -26.76 -16.81
N VAL A 514 -26.91 -26.25 -15.59
CA VAL A 514 -27.99 -25.86 -14.67
C VAL A 514 -28.77 -24.67 -15.26
N LYS A 515 -28.09 -23.72 -15.90
CA LYS A 515 -28.73 -22.63 -16.65
C LYS A 515 -29.50 -23.12 -17.88
N GLU A 516 -29.04 -24.15 -18.60
CA GLU A 516 -29.79 -24.81 -19.68
C GLU A 516 -31.12 -25.38 -19.12
N SER A 517 -31.08 -26.18 -18.05
CA SER A 517 -32.26 -26.80 -17.43
C SER A 517 -33.24 -25.81 -16.77
N ILE A 518 -32.77 -24.68 -16.23
CA ILE A 518 -33.66 -23.63 -15.67
C ILE A 518 -34.36 -22.87 -16.79
N LEU A 519 -33.62 -22.43 -17.82
CA LEU A 519 -34.21 -21.68 -18.94
C LEU A 519 -35.21 -22.52 -19.76
N SER A 520 -35.07 -23.84 -19.78
CA SER A 520 -36.01 -24.76 -20.41
C SER A 520 -37.20 -25.18 -19.53
N ASP A 521 -37.35 -24.63 -18.32
CA ASP A 521 -38.33 -25.07 -17.30
C ASP A 521 -38.25 -26.60 -17.01
N GLU A 522 -37.07 -27.23 -17.14
CA GLU A 522 -36.81 -28.60 -16.66
C GLU A 522 -36.66 -28.62 -15.13
N VAL A 523 -35.92 -27.63 -14.61
CA VAL A 523 -35.85 -27.28 -13.19
C VAL A 523 -36.76 -26.08 -12.97
N TYR A 524 -37.78 -26.23 -12.12
CA TYR A 524 -38.62 -25.10 -11.71
C TYR A 524 -37.78 -24.05 -10.95
N CYS A 525 -38.06 -22.77 -11.24
CA CYS A 525 -37.43 -21.63 -10.57
C CYS A 525 -38.49 -20.51 -10.40
N PRO A 526 -38.69 -19.95 -9.19
CA PRO A 526 -39.64 -18.86 -8.97
C PRO A 526 -39.14 -17.56 -9.63
N PRO A 527 -40.04 -16.60 -9.94
CA PRO A 527 -39.71 -15.38 -10.69
C PRO A 527 -38.54 -14.57 -10.12
N GLU A 528 -38.54 -14.30 -8.82
CA GLU A 528 -37.52 -13.55 -8.09
C GLU A 528 -36.14 -14.19 -8.22
N THR A 529 -36.05 -15.50 -7.95
CA THR A 529 -34.80 -16.26 -8.10
C THR A 529 -34.37 -16.32 -9.56
N ALA A 530 -35.29 -16.43 -10.53
CA ALA A 530 -34.95 -16.43 -11.94
C ALA A 530 -34.33 -15.09 -12.40
N VAL A 531 -34.80 -13.95 -11.89
CA VAL A 531 -34.21 -12.63 -12.19
C VAL A 531 -32.86 -12.43 -11.49
N LEU A 532 -32.72 -12.88 -10.24
CA LEU A 532 -31.44 -12.81 -9.54
C LEU A 532 -30.39 -13.69 -10.25
N LEU A 533 -30.74 -14.93 -10.59
CA LEU A 533 -29.92 -15.84 -11.40
C LEU A 533 -29.60 -15.25 -12.79
N ALA A 534 -30.54 -14.55 -13.43
CA ALA A 534 -30.28 -13.85 -14.68
C ALA A 534 -29.17 -12.78 -14.53
N SER A 535 -29.20 -11.99 -13.46
CA SER A 535 -28.16 -10.97 -13.21
C SER A 535 -26.77 -11.57 -12.96
N TYR A 536 -26.68 -12.66 -12.18
CA TYR A 536 -25.42 -13.41 -12.02
C TYR A 536 -24.94 -14.03 -13.33
N ALA A 537 -25.84 -14.54 -14.18
CA ALA A 537 -25.48 -15.06 -15.50
C ALA A 537 -25.01 -13.96 -16.48
N VAL A 538 -25.50 -12.72 -16.33
CA VAL A 538 -25.00 -11.55 -17.08
C VAL A 538 -23.61 -11.16 -16.57
N GLN A 539 -23.38 -11.04 -15.25
CA GLN A 539 -22.05 -10.79 -14.68
C GLN A 539 -21.03 -11.86 -15.13
N ALA A 540 -21.39 -13.15 -15.07
CA ALA A 540 -20.54 -14.25 -15.51
C ALA A 540 -20.18 -14.19 -17.01
N LYS A 541 -21.05 -13.64 -17.86
CA LYS A 541 -20.80 -13.50 -19.30
C LYS A 541 -20.02 -12.23 -19.62
N PHE A 542 -20.53 -11.07 -19.22
CA PHE A 542 -20.02 -9.76 -19.62
C PHE A 542 -18.89 -9.28 -18.69
N GLY A 543 -19.02 -9.51 -17.37
CA GLY A 543 -18.21 -8.86 -16.34
C GLY A 543 -18.80 -7.51 -15.95
N ASP A 544 -18.16 -6.81 -15.02
CA ASP A 544 -18.66 -5.59 -14.38
C ASP A 544 -19.42 -4.64 -15.33
N TYR A 545 -20.65 -4.29 -14.93
CA TYR A 545 -21.45 -3.31 -15.64
C TYR A 545 -20.71 -1.97 -15.80
N SER A 546 -20.93 -1.34 -16.96
CA SER A 546 -20.28 -0.09 -17.34
C SER A 546 -21.15 0.63 -18.36
N LYS A 547 -21.63 1.81 -17.98
CA LYS A 547 -22.60 2.63 -18.74
C LYS A 547 -22.11 3.10 -20.11
N GLU A 548 -20.80 3.09 -20.35
CA GLU A 548 -20.21 3.49 -21.64
C GLU A 548 -20.29 2.35 -22.68
N ILE A 549 -20.13 1.12 -22.22
CA ILE A 549 -20.08 -0.13 -23.00
C ILE A 549 -21.49 -0.73 -23.11
N HIS A 550 -22.15 -0.92 -21.97
CA HIS A 550 -23.43 -1.58 -21.82
C HIS A 550 -24.58 -0.59 -22.01
N ARG A 551 -24.84 -0.25 -23.28
CA ARG A 551 -25.94 0.64 -23.68
C ARG A 551 -27.28 -0.12 -23.67
N PRO A 552 -28.43 0.56 -23.47
CA PRO A 552 -29.75 -0.09 -23.55
C PRO A 552 -29.92 -0.88 -24.84
N GLY A 553 -30.36 -2.14 -24.73
CA GLY A 553 -30.48 -3.10 -25.81
C GLY A 553 -29.40 -4.19 -25.81
N TYR A 554 -28.39 -4.13 -24.93
CA TYR A 554 -27.30 -5.10 -24.86
C TYR A 554 -27.72 -6.51 -24.43
N LEU A 555 -28.87 -6.67 -23.76
CA LEU A 555 -29.41 -7.97 -23.34
C LEU A 555 -30.48 -8.54 -24.28
N LEU A 556 -30.94 -7.81 -25.31
CA LEU A 556 -32.07 -8.24 -26.16
C LEU A 556 -31.80 -9.50 -27.00
N SER A 557 -30.54 -9.88 -27.20
CA SER A 557 -30.13 -11.15 -27.84
C SER A 557 -30.14 -12.35 -26.90
N GLU A 558 -30.20 -12.12 -25.58
CA GLU A 558 -29.97 -13.15 -24.57
C GLU A 558 -31.26 -13.81 -24.10
N GLN A 559 -31.22 -15.13 -23.90
CA GLN A 559 -32.28 -15.87 -23.21
C GLN A 559 -31.89 -15.98 -21.74
N LEU A 560 -32.42 -15.05 -20.93
CA LEU A 560 -32.05 -14.88 -19.53
C LEU A 560 -33.12 -15.38 -18.53
N LEU A 561 -34.38 -15.47 -18.95
CA LEU A 561 -35.50 -15.90 -18.09
C LEU A 561 -36.27 -17.07 -18.72
N PRO A 562 -36.80 -18.01 -17.91
CA PRO A 562 -37.69 -19.05 -18.39
C PRO A 562 -38.96 -18.47 -19.01
N ARG A 563 -39.51 -19.13 -20.04
CA ARG A 563 -40.67 -18.62 -20.79
C ARG A 563 -41.89 -18.37 -19.89
N ARG A 564 -42.12 -19.25 -18.91
CA ARG A 564 -43.15 -19.10 -17.87
C ARG A 564 -43.04 -17.78 -17.11
N VAL A 565 -41.83 -17.36 -16.73
CA VAL A 565 -41.57 -16.12 -15.97
C VAL A 565 -41.89 -14.89 -16.83
N LEU A 566 -41.49 -14.92 -18.11
CA LEU A 566 -41.80 -13.85 -19.07
C LEU A 566 -43.32 -13.72 -19.33
N GLU A 567 -44.04 -14.83 -19.48
CA GLU A 567 -45.48 -14.81 -19.81
C GLU A 567 -46.37 -14.41 -18.62
N GLN A 568 -45.96 -14.75 -17.38
CA GLN A 568 -46.74 -14.46 -16.16
C GLN A 568 -46.57 -13.03 -15.58
N HIS A 569 -45.83 -12.14 -16.23
CA HIS A 569 -45.73 -10.73 -15.86
C HIS A 569 -46.09 -9.80 -17.02
N LYS A 570 -46.63 -8.62 -16.69
CA LYS A 570 -47.06 -7.58 -17.63
C LYS A 570 -45.90 -6.61 -17.94
N LEU A 571 -44.75 -7.16 -18.33
CA LEU A 571 -43.51 -6.43 -18.64
C LEU A 571 -43.06 -6.67 -20.08
N SER A 572 -42.53 -5.62 -20.72
CA SER A 572 -41.88 -5.73 -22.04
C SER A 572 -40.46 -6.33 -21.91
N LYS A 573 -39.82 -6.66 -23.04
CA LYS A 573 -38.43 -7.19 -23.02
C LYS A 573 -37.44 -6.16 -22.50
N GLU A 574 -37.66 -4.91 -22.85
CA GLU A 574 -36.88 -3.74 -22.45
C GLU A 574 -37.02 -3.51 -20.94
N GLN A 575 -38.24 -3.63 -20.40
CA GLN A 575 -38.51 -3.54 -18.95
C GLN A 575 -37.95 -4.73 -18.14
N TRP A 576 -37.72 -5.87 -18.78
CA TRP A 576 -36.97 -6.99 -18.19
C TRP A 576 -35.46 -6.74 -18.22
N GLU A 577 -34.93 -6.22 -19.33
CA GLU A 577 -33.52 -5.80 -19.46
C GLU A 577 -33.16 -4.72 -18.43
N GLU A 578 -33.99 -3.69 -18.25
CA GLU A 578 -33.81 -2.63 -17.23
C GLU A 578 -33.66 -3.22 -15.82
N ARG A 579 -34.54 -4.17 -15.44
CA ARG A 579 -34.47 -4.84 -14.13
C ARG A 579 -33.20 -5.66 -13.98
N ILE A 580 -32.88 -6.50 -14.97
CA ILE A 580 -31.68 -7.35 -14.93
C ILE A 580 -30.41 -6.49 -14.93
N GLN A 581 -30.40 -5.32 -15.59
CA GLN A 581 -29.30 -4.36 -15.56
C GLN A 581 -29.06 -3.80 -14.16
N VAL A 582 -30.11 -3.41 -13.42
CA VAL A 582 -29.98 -2.88 -12.05
C VAL A 582 -29.34 -3.92 -11.13
N TRP A 583 -29.79 -5.17 -11.19
CA TRP A 583 -29.21 -6.25 -10.39
C TRP A 583 -27.81 -6.66 -10.88
N HIS A 584 -27.48 -6.50 -12.17
CA HIS A 584 -26.12 -6.67 -12.72
C HIS A 584 -25.16 -5.57 -12.22
N GLU A 585 -25.62 -4.33 -12.08
CA GLU A 585 -24.84 -3.21 -11.54
C GLU A 585 -24.49 -3.43 -10.04
N GLU A 586 -25.33 -4.13 -9.28
CA GLU A 586 -25.03 -4.53 -7.90
C GLU A 586 -23.88 -5.56 -7.78
N HIS A 587 -23.58 -6.31 -8.86
CA HIS A 587 -22.50 -7.31 -8.87
C HIS A 587 -21.12 -6.72 -9.22
N HIS A 588 -21.02 -5.40 -9.39
CA HIS A 588 -19.77 -4.71 -9.69
C HIS A 588 -18.66 -5.10 -8.69
N GLY A 589 -17.59 -5.68 -9.21
CA GLY A 589 -16.45 -6.20 -8.46
C GLY A 589 -16.44 -7.73 -8.37
N MET A 590 -17.48 -8.45 -8.77
CA MET A 590 -17.50 -9.92 -8.74
C MET A 590 -16.74 -10.53 -9.93
N LEU A 591 -15.88 -11.53 -9.69
CA LEU A 591 -15.23 -12.27 -10.78
C LEU A 591 -16.27 -13.10 -11.56
N LYS A 592 -15.96 -13.46 -12.82
CA LYS A 592 -16.88 -14.26 -13.64
C LYS A 592 -17.05 -15.66 -13.08
N GLU A 593 -15.98 -16.18 -12.50
CA GLU A 593 -15.87 -17.48 -11.85
C GLU A 593 -16.68 -17.51 -10.55
N ASP A 594 -16.51 -16.48 -9.71
CA ASP A 594 -17.34 -16.30 -8.50
C ASP A 594 -18.82 -16.13 -8.86
N ALA A 595 -19.16 -15.35 -9.91
CA ALA A 595 -20.55 -15.19 -10.37
C ALA A 595 -21.18 -16.50 -10.88
N MET A 596 -20.40 -17.40 -11.52
CA MET A 596 -20.86 -18.74 -11.86
C MET A 596 -21.09 -19.61 -10.61
N LEU A 597 -20.28 -19.43 -9.55
CA LEU A 597 -20.42 -20.16 -8.29
C LEU A 597 -21.60 -19.66 -7.45
N GLU A 598 -21.82 -18.34 -7.34
CA GLU A 598 -22.99 -17.76 -6.67
C GLU A 598 -24.31 -18.13 -7.38
N TYR A 599 -24.31 -18.15 -8.72
CA TYR A 599 -25.43 -18.71 -9.50
C TYR A 599 -25.72 -20.16 -9.07
N LEU A 600 -24.68 -21.00 -8.93
CA LEU A 600 -24.84 -22.40 -8.53
C LEU A 600 -25.28 -22.56 -7.07
N LYS A 601 -24.79 -21.73 -6.14
CA LYS A 601 -25.20 -21.73 -4.72
C LYS A 601 -26.68 -21.42 -4.55
N ILE A 602 -27.21 -20.48 -5.33
CA ILE A 602 -28.63 -20.13 -5.33
C ILE A 602 -29.45 -21.22 -6.05
N ALA A 603 -28.94 -21.74 -7.17
CA ALA A 603 -29.64 -22.77 -7.94
C ALA A 603 -29.72 -24.14 -7.26
N GLN A 604 -28.75 -24.51 -6.40
CA GLN A 604 -28.76 -25.82 -5.71
C GLN A 604 -29.94 -25.99 -4.74
N ASP A 605 -30.50 -24.89 -4.25
CA ASP A 605 -31.61 -24.87 -3.29
C ASP A 605 -32.99 -25.02 -3.93
N LEU A 606 -33.09 -24.91 -5.26
CA LEU A 606 -34.34 -25.16 -5.99
C LEU A 606 -34.80 -26.61 -5.80
N GLU A 607 -36.08 -26.84 -5.57
CA GLU A 607 -36.61 -28.15 -5.15
C GLU A 607 -36.34 -29.26 -6.17
N MET A 608 -36.30 -28.91 -7.46
CA MET A 608 -36.03 -29.83 -8.56
C MET A 608 -34.54 -29.98 -8.92
N TYR A 609 -33.63 -29.17 -8.36
CA TYR A 609 -32.20 -29.21 -8.69
C TYR A 609 -31.57 -30.56 -8.31
N GLY A 610 -30.89 -31.18 -9.28
CA GLY A 610 -30.17 -32.45 -9.14
C GLY A 610 -31.05 -33.71 -9.17
N VAL A 611 -32.38 -33.56 -9.10
CA VAL A 611 -33.32 -34.67 -8.91
C VAL A 611 -33.61 -35.41 -10.24
N ASN A 612 -33.26 -36.69 -10.32
CA ASN A 612 -33.68 -37.56 -11.41
C ASN A 612 -35.02 -38.21 -11.08
N TYR A 613 -36.11 -37.76 -11.72
CA TYR A 613 -37.47 -38.28 -11.54
C TYR A 613 -37.75 -39.55 -12.36
N PHE A 614 -38.47 -40.52 -11.78
CA PHE A 614 -38.91 -41.76 -12.42
C PHE A 614 -40.33 -42.16 -12.03
N ASP A 615 -41.12 -42.62 -13.01
CA ASP A 615 -42.43 -43.25 -12.76
C ASP A 615 -42.29 -44.56 -11.98
N ILE A 616 -42.90 -44.64 -10.80
CA ILE A 616 -42.98 -45.85 -9.98
C ILE A 616 -44.41 -46.09 -9.48
N LYS A 617 -44.65 -47.30 -8.96
CA LYS A 617 -45.85 -47.68 -8.21
C LYS A 617 -45.49 -48.40 -6.91
N ASN A 618 -46.29 -48.21 -5.85
CA ASN A 618 -46.22 -49.01 -4.62
C ASN A 618 -46.93 -50.37 -4.79
N LYS A 619 -47.12 -51.17 -3.73
CA LYS A 619 -47.77 -52.49 -3.82
C LYS A 619 -49.27 -52.41 -4.17
N LYS A 620 -49.95 -51.30 -3.87
CA LYS A 620 -51.36 -51.06 -4.25
C LYS A 620 -51.51 -50.66 -5.72
N GLY A 621 -50.48 -50.05 -6.31
CA GLY A 621 -50.48 -49.58 -7.68
C GLY A 621 -50.64 -48.06 -7.85
N THR A 622 -50.68 -47.29 -6.75
CA THR A 622 -50.67 -45.81 -6.75
C THR A 622 -49.50 -45.30 -7.59
N GLU A 623 -49.74 -44.30 -8.46
CA GLU A 623 -48.68 -43.70 -9.28
C GLU A 623 -47.95 -42.62 -8.49
N LEU A 624 -46.63 -42.75 -8.44
CA LEU A 624 -45.75 -41.89 -7.64
C LEU A 624 -44.49 -41.57 -8.45
N TRP A 625 -43.80 -40.49 -8.10
CA TRP A 625 -42.45 -40.23 -8.58
C TRP A 625 -41.41 -40.71 -7.57
N LEU A 626 -40.38 -41.38 -8.05
CA LEU A 626 -39.11 -41.54 -7.35
C LEU A 626 -38.15 -40.47 -7.83
N GLY A 627 -37.70 -39.59 -6.93
CA GLY A 627 -36.52 -38.74 -7.13
C GLY A 627 -35.27 -39.46 -6.64
N VAL A 628 -34.22 -39.45 -7.45
CA VAL A 628 -32.86 -39.90 -7.10
C VAL A 628 -31.92 -38.71 -7.21
N ASP A 629 -31.26 -38.33 -6.11
CA ASP A 629 -30.34 -37.18 -6.04
C ASP A 629 -29.06 -37.51 -5.25
N ALA A 630 -28.24 -36.50 -4.97
CA ALA A 630 -26.99 -36.64 -4.22
C ALA A 630 -27.20 -36.84 -2.70
N LEU A 631 -28.39 -36.56 -2.17
CA LEU A 631 -28.74 -36.58 -0.74
C LEU A 631 -29.57 -37.81 -0.33
N GLY A 632 -30.20 -38.51 -1.28
CA GLY A 632 -30.91 -39.77 -1.02
C GLY A 632 -31.93 -40.17 -2.11
N LEU A 633 -32.99 -40.80 -1.63
CA LEU A 633 -34.18 -41.17 -2.40
C LEU A 633 -35.41 -40.46 -1.81
N ASN A 634 -36.16 -39.77 -2.65
CA ASN A 634 -37.35 -39.02 -2.25
C ASN A 634 -38.58 -39.52 -3.04
N ILE A 635 -39.74 -39.62 -2.38
CA ILE A 635 -41.00 -40.03 -3.00
C ILE A 635 -41.95 -38.83 -3.08
N TYR A 636 -42.61 -38.67 -4.23
CA TYR A 636 -43.56 -37.59 -4.48
C TYR A 636 -44.88 -38.15 -5.03
N GLU A 637 -45.98 -37.45 -4.76
CA GLU A 637 -47.30 -37.66 -5.39
C GLU A 637 -47.22 -37.35 -6.89
N LYS A 638 -48.14 -37.87 -7.70
CA LYS A 638 -48.03 -37.79 -9.17
C LYS A 638 -48.12 -36.35 -9.69
N GLU A 639 -48.88 -35.51 -8.99
CA GLU A 639 -49.23 -34.13 -9.31
C GLU A 639 -48.22 -33.09 -8.79
N ASP A 640 -47.35 -33.46 -7.84
CA ASP A 640 -46.41 -32.54 -7.17
C ASP A 640 -44.98 -33.06 -7.32
N ARG A 641 -44.11 -32.32 -8.02
CA ARG A 641 -42.69 -32.65 -8.16
C ARG A 641 -41.77 -31.74 -7.33
N LEU A 642 -42.34 -30.76 -6.60
CA LEU A 642 -41.59 -29.84 -5.75
C LEU A 642 -41.52 -30.37 -4.33
N THR A 643 -42.64 -30.81 -3.77
CA THR A 643 -42.75 -31.24 -2.37
C THR A 643 -42.72 -32.77 -2.27
N PRO A 644 -41.56 -33.39 -1.99
CA PRO A 644 -41.52 -34.81 -1.62
C PRO A 644 -42.31 -35.03 -0.32
N LYS A 645 -42.85 -36.24 -0.15
CA LYS A 645 -43.63 -36.63 1.04
C LYS A 645 -42.88 -37.59 1.96
N ILE A 646 -41.99 -38.41 1.42
CA ILE A 646 -41.23 -39.44 2.15
C ILE A 646 -39.79 -39.43 1.64
N GLY A 647 -38.81 -39.47 2.55
CA GLY A 647 -37.38 -39.49 2.22
C GLY A 647 -36.62 -40.61 2.90
N PHE A 648 -35.64 -41.16 2.18
CA PHE A 648 -34.65 -42.10 2.67
C PHE A 648 -33.26 -41.53 2.36
N PRO A 649 -32.48 -41.09 3.37
CA PRO A 649 -31.10 -40.65 3.13
C PRO A 649 -30.25 -41.83 2.65
N TRP A 650 -29.17 -41.56 1.93
CA TRP A 650 -28.22 -42.60 1.54
C TRP A 650 -27.69 -43.39 2.76
N SER A 651 -27.50 -42.72 3.90
CA SER A 651 -27.12 -43.32 5.20
C SER A 651 -28.08 -44.32 5.84
N GLU A 652 -29.28 -44.55 5.28
CA GLU A 652 -30.19 -45.63 5.72
C GLU A 652 -30.21 -46.85 4.79
N ILE A 653 -29.58 -46.78 3.62
CA ILE A 653 -29.78 -47.75 2.53
C ILE A 653 -28.64 -48.77 2.48
N ARG A 654 -28.86 -50.02 2.90
CA ARG A 654 -27.85 -51.10 2.87
C ARG A 654 -27.64 -51.74 1.49
N ASN A 655 -28.68 -51.91 0.69
CA ASN A 655 -28.54 -52.66 -0.57
C ASN A 655 -29.59 -52.21 -1.58
N ILE A 656 -29.24 -52.21 -2.86
CA ILE A 656 -30.08 -51.68 -3.94
C ILE A 656 -30.10 -52.71 -5.08
N SER A 657 -31.26 -53.28 -5.35
CA SER A 657 -31.42 -54.40 -6.29
C SER A 657 -32.76 -54.34 -7.02
N PHE A 658 -32.93 -55.09 -8.11
CA PHE A 658 -34.22 -55.25 -8.78
C PHE A 658 -34.32 -56.58 -9.52
N ASN A 659 -35.56 -57.03 -9.76
CA ASN A 659 -35.88 -58.17 -10.62
C ASN A 659 -37.08 -57.82 -11.53
N ASP A 660 -36.89 -57.91 -12.84
CA ASP A 660 -37.77 -57.36 -13.90
C ASP A 660 -38.25 -55.93 -13.57
N LYS A 661 -39.52 -55.78 -13.15
CA LYS A 661 -40.16 -54.51 -12.78
C LYS A 661 -40.02 -54.17 -11.29
N LYS A 662 -39.87 -55.17 -10.41
CA LYS A 662 -39.81 -55.01 -8.95
C LYS A 662 -38.43 -54.53 -8.52
N PHE A 663 -38.37 -53.36 -7.92
CA PHE A 663 -37.19 -52.79 -7.27
C PHE A 663 -37.23 -53.11 -5.77
N ILE A 664 -36.07 -53.38 -5.17
CA ILE A 664 -35.93 -53.79 -3.77
C ILE A 664 -34.71 -53.11 -3.16
N ILE A 665 -34.96 -52.24 -2.18
CA ILE A 665 -33.98 -51.53 -1.39
C ILE A 665 -34.02 -52.09 0.03
N LYS A 666 -32.88 -52.52 0.55
CA LYS A 666 -32.75 -53.05 1.91
C LYS A 666 -32.21 -51.97 2.84
N PRO A 667 -32.80 -51.74 4.02
CA PRO A 667 -32.29 -50.77 4.99
C PRO A 667 -31.05 -51.29 5.74
N ILE A 668 -30.28 -50.37 6.36
CA ILE A 668 -29.20 -50.73 7.29
C ILE A 668 -29.76 -51.38 8.56
N ASP A 669 -30.88 -50.89 9.08
CA ASP A 669 -31.60 -51.56 10.15
C ASP A 669 -32.21 -52.89 9.67
N LYS A 670 -31.65 -54.01 10.15
CA LYS A 670 -32.10 -55.37 9.83
C LYS A 670 -33.48 -55.72 10.41
N LYS A 671 -34.10 -54.87 11.24
CA LYS A 671 -35.47 -55.03 11.75
C LYS A 671 -36.52 -54.34 10.87
N SER A 672 -36.12 -53.34 10.09
CA SER A 672 -37.00 -52.65 9.14
C SER A 672 -37.21 -53.50 7.87
N PRO A 673 -38.40 -53.43 7.24
CA PRO A 673 -38.70 -54.20 6.04
C PRO A 673 -37.89 -53.72 4.82
N ASP A 674 -37.77 -54.56 3.80
CA ASP A 674 -37.28 -54.12 2.48
C ASP A 674 -38.26 -53.08 1.88
N PHE A 675 -37.75 -51.91 1.48
CA PHE A 675 -38.48 -50.91 0.70
C PHE A 675 -38.63 -51.41 -0.75
N VAL A 676 -39.87 -51.46 -1.26
CA VAL A 676 -40.18 -52.16 -2.52
C VAL A 676 -41.14 -51.32 -3.37
N PHE A 677 -40.75 -51.03 -4.60
CA PHE A 677 -41.59 -50.37 -5.60
C PHE A 677 -41.50 -51.06 -6.96
N TYR A 678 -42.34 -50.65 -7.92
CA TYR A 678 -42.41 -51.22 -9.26
C TYR A 678 -42.26 -50.13 -10.32
N ALA A 679 -41.26 -50.23 -11.20
CA ALA A 679 -41.13 -49.35 -12.37
C ALA A 679 -41.70 -50.04 -13.63
N PRO A 680 -42.27 -49.30 -14.60
CA PRO A 680 -43.00 -49.90 -15.71
C PRO A 680 -42.10 -50.62 -16.74
N ARG A 681 -40.79 -50.37 -16.76
CA ARG A 681 -39.86 -50.91 -17.78
C ARG A 681 -38.50 -51.29 -17.18
N LEU A 682 -37.98 -52.48 -17.52
CA LEU A 682 -36.65 -52.98 -17.15
C LEU A 682 -35.50 -51.99 -17.46
N ARG A 683 -35.62 -51.18 -18.52
CA ARG A 683 -34.64 -50.12 -18.86
C ARG A 683 -34.58 -49.03 -17.79
N ILE A 684 -35.72 -48.67 -17.21
CA ILE A 684 -35.83 -47.63 -16.18
C ILE A 684 -35.17 -48.14 -14.90
N ASN A 685 -35.46 -49.38 -14.46
CA ASN A 685 -34.77 -50.02 -13.33
C ASN A 685 -33.24 -50.06 -13.51
N LYS A 686 -32.75 -50.32 -14.73
CA LYS A 686 -31.32 -50.24 -15.06
C LYS A 686 -30.74 -48.81 -14.99
N ARG A 687 -31.52 -47.76 -15.28
CA ARG A 687 -31.10 -46.35 -15.09
C ARG A 687 -31.14 -45.95 -13.61
N ILE A 688 -32.21 -46.29 -12.88
CA ILE A 688 -32.37 -46.04 -11.44
C ILE A 688 -31.16 -46.63 -10.70
N LEU A 689 -30.91 -47.94 -10.82
CA LEU A 689 -29.79 -48.60 -10.11
C LEU A 689 -28.44 -47.92 -10.40
N GLN A 690 -28.18 -47.52 -11.65
CA GLN A 690 -26.92 -46.87 -12.07
C GLN A 690 -26.80 -45.38 -11.70
N LEU A 691 -27.87 -44.77 -11.20
CA LEU A 691 -27.86 -43.46 -10.55
C LEU A 691 -27.78 -43.61 -9.03
N CYS A 692 -28.53 -44.54 -8.44
CA CYS A 692 -28.44 -44.82 -7.01
C CYS A 692 -27.02 -45.24 -6.61
N MET A 693 -26.43 -46.24 -7.29
CA MET A 693 -25.07 -46.71 -6.99
C MET A 693 -24.04 -45.56 -7.00
N GLY A 694 -24.06 -44.72 -8.04
CA GLY A 694 -23.03 -43.67 -8.19
C GLY A 694 -23.27 -42.41 -7.34
N ASN A 695 -24.52 -42.01 -7.08
CA ASN A 695 -24.79 -40.97 -6.08
C ASN A 695 -24.38 -41.46 -4.68
N HIS A 696 -24.65 -42.72 -4.36
CA HIS A 696 -24.28 -43.32 -3.07
C HIS A 696 -22.75 -43.48 -2.91
N GLU A 697 -22.05 -43.86 -3.99
CA GLU A 697 -20.58 -43.93 -4.03
C GLU A 697 -19.93 -42.55 -3.79
N LEU A 698 -20.47 -41.49 -4.41
CA LEU A 698 -20.04 -40.11 -4.16
C LEU A 698 -20.41 -39.62 -2.75
N TYR A 699 -21.62 -39.91 -2.28
CA TYR A 699 -22.07 -39.63 -0.92
C TYR A 699 -21.13 -40.25 0.14
N MET A 700 -20.55 -41.42 -0.13
CA MET A 700 -19.48 -42.00 0.68
C MET A 700 -18.11 -41.37 0.51
N ARG A 701 -17.71 -41.02 -0.71
CA ARG A 701 -16.41 -40.37 -0.92
C ARG A 701 -16.30 -39.07 -0.12
N ARG A 702 -17.39 -38.29 -0.01
CA ARG A 702 -17.50 -37.05 0.78
C ARG A 702 -17.43 -37.24 2.30
N ARG A 703 -17.68 -38.45 2.78
CA ARG A 703 -17.78 -38.79 4.22
C ARG A 703 -16.55 -39.54 4.73
N LYS A 704 -15.48 -39.49 3.93
CA LYS A 704 -14.12 -39.93 4.23
C LYS A 704 -13.17 -38.74 3.97
N PRO A 705 -11.97 -38.72 4.56
CA PRO A 705 -10.98 -37.68 4.25
C PRO A 705 -10.67 -37.62 2.75
N ASP A 706 -10.45 -36.41 2.22
CA ASP A 706 -10.13 -36.21 0.81
C ASP A 706 -8.89 -37.04 0.41
N THR A 707 -8.98 -37.76 -0.70
CA THR A 707 -7.85 -38.47 -1.31
C THR A 707 -6.72 -37.50 -1.67
N ILE A 708 -5.45 -37.92 -1.59
CA ILE A 708 -4.27 -37.07 -1.83
C ILE A 708 -4.37 -36.25 -3.13
N GLU A 709 -4.86 -36.83 -4.23
CA GLU A 709 -5.08 -36.09 -5.48
C GLU A 709 -6.07 -34.93 -5.33
N VAL A 710 -7.16 -35.14 -4.60
CA VAL A 710 -8.19 -34.11 -4.32
C VAL A 710 -7.63 -33.04 -3.37
N GLN A 711 -6.85 -33.43 -2.37
CA GLN A 711 -6.15 -32.46 -1.50
C GLN A 711 -5.18 -31.59 -2.30
N GLN A 712 -4.39 -32.19 -3.20
CA GLN A 712 -3.50 -31.46 -4.10
C GLN A 712 -4.27 -30.53 -5.05
N MET A 713 -5.40 -30.98 -5.61
CA MET A 713 -6.27 -30.14 -6.44
C MET A 713 -6.88 -28.96 -5.64
N LYS A 714 -7.36 -29.19 -4.40
CA LYS A 714 -7.85 -28.13 -3.50
C LYS A 714 -6.74 -27.20 -3.02
N ALA A 715 -5.50 -27.67 -2.88
CA ALA A 715 -4.34 -26.82 -2.57
C ALA A 715 -4.00 -25.93 -3.77
N GLN A 716 -3.81 -26.52 -4.95
CA GLN A 716 -3.55 -25.81 -6.21
C GLN A 716 -4.63 -24.76 -6.52
N ALA A 717 -5.92 -25.11 -6.42
CA ALA A 717 -7.01 -24.17 -6.69
C ALA A 717 -7.07 -23.02 -5.67
N ARG A 718 -6.68 -23.24 -4.40
CA ARG A 718 -6.56 -22.17 -3.40
C ARG A 718 -5.36 -21.27 -3.68
N GLU A 719 -4.22 -21.82 -4.06
CA GLU A 719 -3.01 -21.07 -4.46
C GLU A 719 -3.28 -20.22 -5.70
N GLU A 720 -3.87 -20.80 -6.76
CA GLU A 720 -4.27 -20.08 -7.98
C GLU A 720 -5.30 -18.97 -7.68
N LYS A 721 -6.28 -19.21 -6.80
CA LYS A 721 -7.27 -18.19 -6.40
C LYS A 721 -6.63 -17.06 -5.58
N GLN A 722 -5.75 -17.38 -4.63
CA GLN A 722 -5.00 -16.39 -3.86
C GLN A 722 -4.08 -15.55 -4.76
N GLN A 723 -3.40 -16.16 -5.73
CA GLN A 723 -2.56 -15.46 -6.69
C GLN A 723 -3.38 -14.46 -7.53
N LYS A 724 -4.51 -14.89 -8.11
CA LYS A 724 -5.44 -14.01 -8.84
C LYS A 724 -5.98 -12.87 -7.97
N GLN A 725 -6.28 -13.14 -6.69
CA GLN A 725 -6.72 -12.11 -5.73
C GLN A 725 -5.62 -11.09 -5.41
N MET A 726 -4.37 -11.53 -5.22
CA MET A 726 -3.23 -10.64 -4.97
C MET A 726 -2.91 -9.76 -6.19
N GLU A 727 -2.87 -10.34 -7.40
CA GLU A 727 -2.68 -9.58 -8.65
C GLU A 727 -3.79 -8.52 -8.82
N ARG A 728 -5.05 -8.89 -8.58
CA ARG A 728 -6.17 -7.95 -8.64
C ARG A 728 -6.09 -6.85 -7.58
N ALA A 729 -5.71 -7.18 -6.34
CA ALA A 729 -5.54 -6.20 -5.27
C ALA A 729 -4.41 -5.20 -5.59
N GLN A 730 -3.34 -5.65 -6.24
CA GLN A 730 -2.27 -4.77 -6.74
C GLN A 730 -2.80 -3.82 -7.83
N LEU A 731 -3.51 -4.35 -8.84
CA LEU A 731 -4.12 -3.56 -9.92
C LEU A 731 -5.16 -2.55 -9.41
N GLU A 732 -5.98 -2.92 -8.43
CA GLU A 732 -6.97 -2.01 -7.83
C GLU A 732 -6.30 -0.92 -6.98
N ASN A 733 -5.24 -1.26 -6.23
CA ASN A 733 -4.44 -0.29 -5.50
C ASN A 733 -3.72 0.68 -6.47
N GLU A 734 -3.20 0.18 -7.60
CA GLU A 734 -2.63 1.04 -8.64
C GLU A 734 -3.68 1.97 -9.25
N LYS A 735 -4.89 1.45 -9.55
CA LYS A 735 -6.01 2.27 -10.04
C LYS A 735 -6.38 3.36 -9.03
N LYS A 736 -6.54 3.01 -7.74
CA LYS A 736 -6.84 3.96 -6.66
C LYS A 736 -5.75 5.03 -6.52
N LYS A 737 -4.46 4.67 -6.65
CA LYS A 737 -3.34 5.62 -6.66
C LYS A 737 -3.41 6.56 -7.87
N ARG A 738 -3.65 6.04 -9.08
CA ARG A 738 -3.82 6.86 -10.30
C ARG A 738 -4.99 7.85 -10.16
N GLU A 739 -6.14 7.38 -9.69
CA GLU A 739 -7.31 8.24 -9.43
C GLU A 739 -7.04 9.28 -8.32
N ALA A 740 -6.28 8.95 -7.28
CA ALA A 740 -5.90 9.91 -6.24
C ALA A 740 -5.01 11.02 -6.79
N ILE A 741 -3.97 10.67 -7.57
CA ILE A 741 -3.08 11.62 -8.26
C ILE A 741 -3.87 12.51 -9.23
N GLU A 742 -4.88 11.97 -9.93
CA GLU A 742 -5.73 12.76 -10.81
C GLU A 742 -6.64 13.74 -10.06
N ARG A 743 -7.26 13.31 -8.94
CA ARG A 743 -8.02 14.21 -8.06
C ARG A 743 -7.15 15.32 -7.45
N GLU A 744 -5.94 14.98 -7.00
CA GLU A 744 -4.98 15.94 -6.45
C GLU A 744 -4.50 16.94 -7.51
N LYS A 745 -4.21 16.47 -8.73
CA LYS A 745 -3.92 17.34 -9.89
C LYS A 745 -5.08 18.30 -10.18
N ASP A 746 -6.32 17.81 -10.19
CA ASP A 746 -7.50 18.63 -10.47
C ASP A 746 -7.85 19.60 -9.33
N GLN A 747 -7.42 19.29 -8.09
CA GLN A 747 -7.45 20.23 -6.99
C GLN A 747 -6.35 21.30 -7.14
N MET A 748 -5.10 20.90 -7.39
CA MET A 748 -3.99 21.83 -7.65
C MET A 748 -4.26 22.75 -8.85
N GLU A 749 -4.92 22.27 -9.91
CA GLU A 749 -5.34 23.10 -11.05
C GLU A 749 -6.38 24.15 -10.64
N ARG A 750 -7.35 23.79 -9.78
CA ARG A 750 -8.34 24.73 -9.21
C ARG A 750 -7.71 25.74 -8.27
N GLU A 751 -6.85 25.31 -7.35
CA GLU A 751 -6.11 26.18 -6.43
C GLU A 751 -5.19 27.14 -7.18
N LYS A 752 -4.51 26.67 -8.23
CA LYS A 752 -3.74 27.49 -9.18
C LYS A 752 -4.62 28.52 -9.90
N GLN A 753 -5.83 28.18 -10.32
CA GLN A 753 -6.76 29.12 -10.95
C GLN A 753 -7.23 30.20 -9.97
N ASP A 754 -7.59 29.83 -8.74
CA ASP A 754 -7.96 30.79 -7.69
C ASP A 754 -6.78 31.67 -7.27
N LEU A 755 -5.59 31.10 -7.07
CA LEU A 755 -4.37 31.85 -6.78
C LEU A 755 -4.02 32.81 -7.93
N MET A 756 -4.19 32.41 -9.19
CA MET A 756 -4.02 33.29 -10.36
C MET A 756 -5.06 34.42 -10.37
N MET A 757 -6.31 34.16 -9.98
CA MET A 757 -7.35 35.19 -9.84
C MET A 757 -7.03 36.17 -8.71
N ARG A 758 -6.56 35.68 -7.55
CA ARG A 758 -6.08 36.51 -6.43
C ARG A 758 -4.88 37.35 -6.84
N LEU A 759 -3.90 36.77 -7.56
CA LEU A 759 -2.74 37.50 -8.09
C LEU A 759 -3.16 38.59 -9.07
N TYR A 760 -4.12 38.34 -9.96
CA TYR A 760 -4.69 39.38 -10.84
C TYR A 760 -5.33 40.52 -10.03
N GLN A 761 -6.12 40.19 -9.00
CA GLN A 761 -6.72 41.19 -8.11
C GLN A 761 -5.66 41.98 -7.30
N PHE A 762 -4.56 41.35 -6.88
CA PHE A 762 -3.44 42.04 -6.27
C PHE A 762 -2.72 42.94 -7.28
N GLU A 763 -2.49 42.48 -8.52
CA GLU A 763 -1.85 43.27 -9.57
C GLU A 763 -2.68 44.50 -9.96
N GLU A 764 -4.01 44.37 -10.08
CA GLU A 764 -4.90 45.54 -10.28
C GLU A 764 -4.89 46.48 -9.06
N LYS A 765 -4.94 45.97 -7.83
CA LYS A 765 -4.85 46.81 -6.62
C LYS A 765 -3.52 47.55 -6.54
N THR A 766 -2.40 46.89 -6.86
CA THR A 766 -1.07 47.51 -6.88
C THR A 766 -0.99 48.56 -7.99
N LYS A 767 -1.37 48.24 -9.23
CA LYS A 767 -1.39 49.23 -10.33
C LYS A 767 -2.30 50.42 -10.05
N LYS A 768 -3.44 50.19 -9.38
CA LYS A 768 -4.31 51.27 -8.94
C LYS A 768 -3.63 52.12 -7.86
N ALA A 769 -3.04 51.52 -6.84
CA ALA A 769 -2.33 52.24 -5.78
C ALA A 769 -1.10 53.02 -6.33
N GLU A 770 -0.35 52.44 -7.26
CA GLU A 770 0.75 53.12 -7.98
C GLU A 770 0.25 54.33 -8.78
N LYS A 771 -0.89 54.18 -9.48
CA LYS A 771 -1.51 55.29 -10.21
C LYS A 771 -2.06 56.37 -9.27
N ASP A 772 -2.79 55.99 -8.22
CA ASP A 772 -3.38 56.91 -7.25
C ASP A 772 -2.24 57.68 -6.52
N LEU A 773 -1.11 57.02 -6.23
CA LEU A 773 0.12 57.63 -5.71
C LEU A 773 0.78 58.58 -6.74
N GLN A 774 0.82 58.22 -8.02
CA GLN A 774 1.35 59.07 -9.09
C GLN A 774 0.48 60.33 -9.29
N ASP A 775 -0.84 60.18 -9.27
CA ASP A 775 -1.80 61.29 -9.33
C ASP A 775 -1.70 62.18 -8.08
N GLN A 776 -1.48 61.62 -6.88
CA GLN A 776 -1.18 62.38 -5.66
C GLN A 776 0.13 63.17 -5.77
N LEU A 777 1.21 62.56 -6.27
CA LEU A 777 2.50 63.23 -6.47
C LEU A 777 2.40 64.38 -7.47
N GLN A 778 1.65 64.22 -8.56
CA GLN A 778 1.38 65.31 -9.50
C GLN A 778 0.57 66.45 -8.88
N ARG A 779 -0.46 66.15 -8.08
CA ARG A 779 -1.24 67.17 -7.34
C ARG A 779 -0.37 67.93 -6.35
N ALA A 780 0.47 67.23 -5.58
CA ALA A 780 1.41 67.87 -4.65
C ALA A 780 2.38 68.81 -5.39
N GLN A 781 2.93 68.41 -6.54
CA GLN A 781 3.80 69.26 -7.36
C GLN A 781 3.10 70.49 -7.95
N MET A 782 1.81 70.38 -8.30
CA MET A 782 1.01 71.53 -8.75
C MET A 782 0.74 72.53 -7.61
N LEU A 783 0.35 72.03 -6.44
CA LEU A 783 0.11 72.86 -5.24
C LEU A 783 1.39 73.58 -4.77
N GLU A 784 2.54 72.91 -4.84
CA GLU A 784 3.86 73.48 -4.57
C GLU A 784 4.20 74.65 -5.53
N GLN A 785 3.86 74.51 -6.82
CA GLN A 785 4.05 75.58 -7.80
C GLN A 785 3.10 76.77 -7.58
N GLU A 786 1.84 76.53 -7.21
CA GLU A 786 0.89 77.61 -6.92
C GLU A 786 1.26 78.37 -5.64
N ARG A 787 1.62 77.66 -4.55
CA ARG A 787 2.20 78.25 -3.33
C ARG A 787 3.39 79.15 -3.66
N ARG A 788 4.33 78.65 -4.47
CA ARG A 788 5.52 79.41 -4.85
C ARG A 788 5.19 80.70 -5.61
N ARG A 789 4.23 80.68 -6.54
CA ARG A 789 3.78 81.89 -7.25
C ARG A 789 3.14 82.90 -6.30
N ALA A 790 2.30 82.44 -5.37
CA ALA A 790 1.67 83.31 -4.38
C ALA A 790 2.71 83.95 -3.44
N GLU A 791 3.76 83.22 -3.03
CA GLU A 791 4.86 83.78 -2.24
C GLU A 791 5.73 84.76 -3.01
N GLU A 792 6.02 84.51 -4.28
CA GLU A 792 6.76 85.44 -5.14
C GLU A 792 5.95 86.73 -5.42
N GLU A 793 4.63 86.62 -5.56
CA GLU A 793 3.70 87.75 -5.66
C GLU A 793 3.60 88.55 -4.34
N ALA A 794 3.45 87.89 -3.19
CA ALA A 794 3.39 88.53 -1.88
C ALA A 794 4.70 89.26 -1.53
N LYS A 795 5.86 88.67 -1.85
CA LYS A 795 7.17 89.32 -1.69
C LYS A 795 7.29 90.57 -2.55
N ARG A 796 6.79 90.55 -3.79
CA ARG A 796 6.75 91.75 -4.65
C ARG A 796 5.90 92.86 -4.06
N LEU A 797 4.68 92.54 -3.58
CA LEU A 797 3.79 93.51 -2.93
C LEU A 797 4.42 94.12 -1.66
N GLU A 798 5.10 93.31 -0.85
CA GLU A 798 5.83 93.82 0.33
C GLU A 798 7.00 94.75 -0.07
N THR A 799 7.74 94.47 -1.15
CA THR A 799 8.76 95.41 -1.64
C THR A 799 8.18 96.72 -2.17
N GLU A 800 7.02 96.70 -2.83
CA GLU A 800 6.35 97.94 -3.27
C GLU A 800 5.80 98.73 -2.07
N ARG A 801 5.26 98.06 -1.05
CA ARG A 801 4.86 98.67 0.23
C ARG A 801 6.05 99.34 0.93
N GLN A 802 7.19 98.67 1.02
CA GLN A 802 8.40 99.24 1.65
C GLN A 802 8.92 100.47 0.87
N ALA A 803 8.91 100.44 -0.46
CA ALA A 803 9.21 101.62 -1.27
C ALA A 803 8.21 102.78 -1.05
N ALA A 804 6.91 102.47 -0.93
CA ALA A 804 5.88 103.47 -0.63
C ALA A 804 5.99 104.07 0.78
N LEU A 805 6.41 103.27 1.77
CA LEU A 805 6.70 103.73 3.14
C LEU A 805 7.89 104.70 3.16
N LEU A 806 9.00 104.35 2.49
CA LEU A 806 10.18 105.22 2.39
C LEU A 806 9.88 106.52 1.63
N ALA A 807 9.08 106.47 0.56
CA ALA A 807 8.62 107.66 -0.14
C ALA A 807 7.76 108.57 0.76
N LYS A 808 6.84 107.99 1.55
CA LYS A 808 6.04 108.71 2.54
C LYS A 808 6.89 109.33 3.65
N GLU A 809 7.93 108.64 4.13
CA GLU A 809 8.84 109.14 5.16
C GLU A 809 9.68 110.33 4.66
N GLU A 810 10.25 110.24 3.46
CA GLU A 810 11.00 111.35 2.87
C GLU A 810 10.09 112.56 2.55
N LEU A 811 8.86 112.34 2.08
CA LEU A 811 7.86 113.41 1.91
C LEU A 811 7.44 114.05 3.24
N ALA A 812 7.28 113.26 4.31
CA ALA A 812 6.99 113.79 5.64
C ALA A 812 8.16 114.65 6.16
N ARG A 813 9.40 114.22 5.92
CA ARG A 813 10.61 114.99 6.25
C ARG A 813 10.71 116.30 5.43
N GLN A 814 10.26 116.29 4.18
CA GLN A 814 10.17 117.52 3.37
C GLN A 814 9.06 118.46 3.87
N ALA A 815 7.91 117.92 4.30
CA ALA A 815 6.83 118.70 4.89
C ALA A 815 7.22 119.40 6.20
N GLU A 816 8.00 118.74 7.06
CA GLU A 816 8.52 119.35 8.30
C GLU A 816 9.46 120.54 8.02
N ASN A 817 10.22 120.49 6.94
CA ASN A 817 11.14 121.55 6.53
C ASN A 817 10.45 122.73 5.81
N GLN A 818 9.25 122.55 5.22
CA GLN A 818 8.58 123.59 4.42
C GLN A 818 7.36 124.22 5.12
N LYS A 819 7.60 125.18 6.03
CA LYS A 819 6.54 126.06 6.56
C LYS A 819 6.03 127.09 5.53
N LYS A 820 5.46 126.65 4.39
CA LYS A 820 4.57 127.46 3.50
C LYS A 820 3.84 126.75 2.33
N SER A 821 3.47 125.47 2.42
CA SER A 821 2.33 124.93 1.64
C SER A 821 1.72 123.71 2.34
N GLN A 822 0.65 123.92 3.13
CA GLN A 822 0.21 122.92 4.10
C GLN A 822 -0.83 121.92 3.58
N GLU A 823 -1.60 122.27 2.54
CA GLU A 823 -2.69 121.40 2.02
C GLU A 823 -2.22 120.42 0.94
N GLN A 824 -1.32 120.83 0.03
CA GLN A 824 -0.88 119.96 -1.08
C GLN A 824 -0.07 118.75 -0.59
N LEU A 825 0.92 118.96 0.29
CA LEU A 825 1.66 117.83 0.88
C LEU A 825 0.77 116.98 1.81
N ALA A 826 -0.28 117.55 2.42
CA ALA A 826 -1.24 116.76 3.19
C ALA A 826 -2.09 115.85 2.29
N ALA A 827 -2.46 116.30 1.08
CA ALA A 827 -3.14 115.49 0.09
C ALA A 827 -2.25 114.35 -0.44
N GLU A 828 -0.99 114.64 -0.80
CA GLU A 828 -0.03 113.61 -1.26
C GLU A 828 0.29 112.60 -0.14
N LEU A 829 0.49 113.04 1.11
CA LEU A 829 0.66 112.14 2.25
C LEU A 829 -0.59 111.30 2.53
N ALA A 830 -1.79 111.82 2.28
CA ALA A 830 -3.04 111.06 2.36
C ALA A 830 -3.14 110.03 1.22
N GLU A 831 -2.79 110.38 -0.02
CA GLU A 831 -2.76 109.46 -1.16
C GLU A 831 -1.75 108.31 -0.92
N HIS A 832 -0.52 108.63 -0.49
CA HIS A 832 0.47 107.62 -0.12
C HIS A 832 -0.02 106.74 1.04
N THR A 833 -0.74 107.28 2.02
CA THR A 833 -1.33 106.50 3.12
C THR A 833 -2.44 105.58 2.62
N ALA A 834 -3.31 106.05 1.72
CA ALA A 834 -4.34 105.23 1.09
C ALA A 834 -3.72 104.10 0.23
N LYS A 835 -2.69 104.40 -0.57
CA LYS A 835 -1.96 103.39 -1.36
C LYS A 835 -1.29 102.34 -0.46
N ILE A 836 -0.71 102.75 0.67
CA ILE A 836 -0.15 101.81 1.67
C ILE A 836 -1.26 100.91 2.24
N SER A 837 -2.42 101.46 2.62
CA SER A 837 -3.55 100.67 3.15
C SER A 837 -4.04 99.62 2.13
N VAL A 838 -4.20 100.01 0.86
CA VAL A 838 -4.64 99.09 -0.20
C VAL A 838 -3.58 98.02 -0.49
N LEU A 839 -2.29 98.36 -0.45
CA LEU A 839 -1.20 97.37 -0.57
C LEU A 839 -1.12 96.44 0.64
N GLU A 840 -1.43 96.91 1.85
CA GLU A 840 -1.49 96.08 3.06
C GLU A 840 -2.65 95.09 3.04
N GLU A 841 -3.84 95.53 2.64
CA GLU A 841 -5.01 94.65 2.45
C GLU A 841 -4.77 93.62 1.33
N ALA A 842 -4.20 94.04 0.20
CA ALA A 842 -3.84 93.14 -0.90
C ALA A 842 -2.75 92.13 -0.49
N ARG A 843 -1.71 92.56 0.25
CA ARG A 843 -0.70 91.64 0.80
C ARG A 843 -1.33 90.65 1.77
N LYS A 844 -2.16 91.12 2.70
CA LYS A 844 -2.81 90.27 3.70
C LYS A 844 -3.70 89.21 3.07
N HIS A 845 -4.50 89.58 2.05
CA HIS A 845 -5.31 88.60 1.30
C HIS A 845 -4.42 87.57 0.56
N LYS A 846 -3.26 87.97 0.04
CA LYS A 846 -2.30 87.06 -0.63
C LYS A 846 -1.54 86.16 0.35
N GLU A 847 -1.28 86.66 1.55
CA GLU A 847 -0.67 85.94 2.66
C GLU A 847 -1.66 84.93 3.27
N GLU A 848 -2.94 85.28 3.37
CA GLU A 848 -4.03 84.36 3.72
C GLU A 848 -4.24 83.28 2.63
N GLU A 849 -4.19 83.65 1.34
CA GLU A 849 -4.21 82.70 0.22
C GLU A 849 -3.02 81.71 0.29
N ALA A 850 -1.80 82.20 0.54
CA ALA A 850 -0.61 81.37 0.70
C ALA A 850 -0.72 80.39 1.90
N ASN A 851 -1.24 80.86 3.05
CA ASN A 851 -1.50 80.01 4.22
C ASN A 851 -2.53 78.90 3.93
N ILE A 852 -3.58 79.20 3.16
CA ILE A 852 -4.57 78.19 2.72
C ILE A 852 -3.91 77.13 1.83
N TRP A 853 -2.99 77.52 0.94
CA TRP A 853 -2.23 76.56 0.12
C TRP A 853 -1.21 75.75 0.94
N GLN A 854 -0.58 76.36 1.96
CA GLN A 854 0.31 75.66 2.88
C GLN A 854 -0.41 74.56 3.68
N LEU A 855 -1.62 74.84 4.17
CA LEU A 855 -2.43 73.86 4.91
C LEU A 855 -2.79 72.65 4.02
N LYS A 856 -3.26 72.90 2.80
CA LYS A 856 -3.57 71.85 1.80
C LYS A 856 -2.33 71.02 1.42
N ALA A 857 -1.15 71.64 1.35
CA ALA A 857 0.10 70.94 1.05
C ALA A 857 0.51 69.97 2.17
N MET A 858 0.35 70.36 3.44
CA MET A 858 0.60 69.47 4.59
C MET A 858 -0.41 68.32 4.65
N GLU A 859 -1.68 68.57 4.35
CA GLU A 859 -2.73 67.54 4.32
C GLU A 859 -2.42 66.46 3.27
N ALA A 860 -2.10 66.87 2.03
CA ALA A 860 -1.69 65.96 0.96
C ALA A 860 -0.43 65.14 1.28
N GLN A 861 0.51 65.71 2.05
CA GLN A 861 1.72 65.01 2.50
C GLN A 861 1.43 63.95 3.58
N GLY A 862 0.36 64.12 4.36
CA GLY A 862 -0.08 63.15 5.37
C GLY A 862 -0.68 61.88 4.77
N ASP A 863 -1.49 62.00 3.73
CA ASP A 863 -2.11 60.83 3.07
C ASP A 863 -1.10 60.01 2.23
N LEU A 864 -0.04 60.65 1.74
CA LEU A 864 1.12 60.00 1.12
C LEU A 864 1.87 59.06 2.10
N LEU A 865 1.77 59.31 3.41
CA LEU A 865 2.39 58.46 4.44
C LEU A 865 1.51 57.28 4.84
N LYS A 866 0.18 57.44 4.86
CA LYS A 866 -0.78 56.34 5.14
C LYS A 866 -0.74 55.26 4.05
N THR A 867 -0.84 55.68 2.79
CA THR A 867 -0.76 54.78 1.61
C THR A 867 0.57 54.01 1.57
N LYS A 868 1.67 54.64 2.01
CA LYS A 868 2.98 53.99 2.16
C LYS A 868 3.04 52.96 3.30
N GLN A 869 2.21 53.08 4.35
CA GLN A 869 2.14 52.11 5.45
C GLN A 869 1.28 50.89 5.10
N GLU A 870 0.15 51.07 4.40
CA GLU A 870 -0.70 49.95 3.97
C GLU A 870 0.06 48.94 3.10
N LEU A 871 1.00 49.42 2.28
CA LEU A 871 1.86 48.59 1.43
C LEU A 871 2.77 47.62 2.21
N HIS A 872 3.01 47.87 3.51
CA HIS A 872 3.91 47.04 4.35
C HIS A 872 3.19 45.84 4.98
N MET A 873 1.87 45.91 5.20
CA MET A 873 1.15 44.95 6.06
C MET A 873 0.73 43.63 5.37
N VAL A 874 1.08 43.43 4.10
CA VAL A 874 0.60 42.31 3.27
C VAL A 874 1.50 41.05 3.35
N MET A 875 2.58 41.06 4.16
CA MET A 875 3.68 40.08 4.09
C MET A 875 3.91 39.18 5.34
N THR A 876 2.86 38.64 5.98
CA THR A 876 3.02 37.61 7.05
C THR A 876 1.89 36.57 7.05
N ALA A 877 2.21 35.29 7.32
CA ALA A 877 1.27 34.18 7.47
C ALA A 877 1.69 33.21 8.63
N PRO A 878 0.75 32.49 9.28
CA PRO A 878 1.01 31.72 10.51
C PRO A 878 1.27 30.20 10.32
N PRO A 879 1.80 29.48 11.35
CA PRO A 879 2.17 28.05 11.29
C PRO A 879 1.15 27.06 11.93
N PRO A 880 1.27 25.72 11.65
CA PRO A 880 0.38 24.66 12.16
C PRO A 880 0.90 23.86 13.40
N PRO A 881 0.06 23.01 14.05
CA PRO A 881 0.39 22.25 15.27
C PRO A 881 0.75 20.74 15.06
N PRO A 882 1.30 20.02 16.08
CA PRO A 882 1.74 18.62 16.01
C PRO A 882 0.81 17.55 16.67
N PRO A 883 1.08 16.23 16.53
CA PRO A 883 0.21 15.10 16.93
C PRO A 883 0.54 14.41 18.31
N PRO A 884 -0.25 13.39 18.76
CA PRO A 884 -0.17 12.77 20.10
C PRO A 884 0.61 11.41 20.19
N PRO A 885 0.88 10.90 21.41
CA PRO A 885 1.54 9.59 21.69
C PRO A 885 0.58 8.42 22.07
N MET A 886 1.14 7.20 22.21
CA MET A 886 0.47 5.88 22.39
C MET A 886 0.34 5.42 23.87
N TYR A 887 -0.36 4.29 24.13
CA TYR A 887 0.02 3.20 25.05
C TYR A 887 -0.96 1.96 24.96
N ASP A 888 -0.41 0.75 24.74
CA ASP A 888 -0.62 -0.61 25.36
C ASP A 888 -2.00 -1.10 25.92
N HIS A 889 -2.33 -2.41 26.10
CA HIS A 889 -1.76 -3.75 25.77
C HIS A 889 -2.81 -4.90 26.05
N LEU A 890 -2.43 -6.17 25.75
CA LEU A 890 -2.87 -7.50 26.27
C LEU A 890 -4.00 -8.33 25.56
N ASP A 891 -3.58 -9.55 25.15
CA ASP A 891 -4.15 -10.92 25.31
C ASP A 891 -5.59 -11.27 24.83
N ASP A 892 -6.00 -12.52 24.48
CA ASP A 892 -5.41 -13.89 24.63
C ASP A 892 -5.79 -14.84 23.43
N ASN A 893 -5.44 -16.13 23.50
CA ASN A 893 -5.30 -17.12 22.40
C ASN A 893 -6.52 -18.04 22.06
N SER A 894 -6.37 -18.84 20.97
CA SER A 894 -6.67 -20.31 20.87
C SER A 894 -7.79 -20.86 19.94
N ASP A 895 -7.40 -21.29 18.74
CA ASP A 895 -7.59 -22.62 18.08
C ASP A 895 -8.96 -23.36 17.83
N SER A 896 -9.19 -23.63 16.52
CA SER A 896 -9.33 -24.98 15.87
C SER A 896 -10.64 -25.81 15.78
N GLU A 897 -11.34 -25.64 14.64
CA GLU A 897 -11.87 -26.62 13.62
C GLU A 897 -12.71 -27.93 13.88
N GLU A 898 -13.85 -28.00 13.14
CA GLU A 898 -14.37 -29.08 12.24
C GLU A 898 -14.94 -30.48 12.69
N ASN A 899 -16.26 -30.54 12.92
CA ASN A 899 -17.33 -31.20 12.11
C ASN A 899 -17.18 -32.53 11.28
N THR A 900 -17.92 -33.60 11.70
CA THR A 900 -19.07 -34.31 11.02
C THR A 900 -18.97 -35.20 9.70
N SER A 901 -19.94 -36.11 9.37
CA SER A 901 -19.89 -37.31 8.41
C SER A 901 -21.23 -37.80 7.68
N THR A 902 -21.75 -39.06 7.40
CA THR A 902 -21.67 -40.53 7.83
C THR A 902 -21.62 -41.69 6.71
N HIS A 903 -22.61 -42.64 6.50
CA HIS A 903 -22.40 -44.11 6.15
C HIS A 903 -23.03 -44.77 4.86
N SER A 904 -22.33 -45.79 4.32
CA SER A 904 -22.64 -47.10 3.66
C SER A 904 -23.94 -47.52 2.91
N ALA A 905 -23.78 -48.35 1.85
CA ALA A 905 -24.71 -49.41 1.34
C ALA A 905 -24.12 -50.83 1.41
N ASP A 906 -23.66 -51.20 2.61
CA ASP A 906 -22.47 -52.06 2.78
C ASP A 906 -21.31 -51.64 1.83
N LEU A 907 -21.39 -50.39 1.34
CA LEU A 907 -20.45 -49.70 0.47
C LEU A 907 -19.46 -49.00 1.40
N GLN A 908 -18.69 -49.89 2.02
CA GLN A 908 -17.82 -49.73 3.18
C GLN A 908 -18.56 -49.23 4.44
N THR A 909 -19.10 -50.20 5.18
CA THR A 909 -19.60 -50.06 6.57
C THR A 909 -18.46 -49.96 7.59
N GLU A 910 -17.25 -49.59 7.17
CA GLU A 910 -16.03 -49.56 7.98
C GLU A 910 -15.31 -48.21 7.85
N GLY A 911 -14.76 -47.72 8.96
CA GLY A 911 -13.97 -46.48 9.03
C GLY A 911 -14.80 -45.20 8.92
N ILE A 912 -16.00 -45.17 9.49
CA ILE A 912 -16.96 -44.06 9.32
C ILE A 912 -17.39 -43.50 10.68
N ASN A 913 -17.16 -42.19 10.83
CA ASN A 913 -17.66 -41.33 11.90
C ASN A 913 -19.20 -41.13 11.74
N ASP A 914 -20.00 -40.75 12.76
CA ASP A 914 -21.47 -40.55 12.59
C ASP A 914 -22.05 -39.22 13.04
N HIS A 915 -22.25 -38.33 12.07
CA HIS A 915 -22.93 -37.06 12.20
C HIS A 915 -23.44 -36.61 10.82
N ARG A 916 -24.75 -36.42 10.64
CA ARG A 916 -25.35 -36.22 9.31
C ARG A 916 -25.27 -34.76 8.84
N LYS A 917 -24.14 -34.35 8.23
CA LYS A 917 -23.91 -32.98 7.70
C LYS A 917 -25.07 -32.46 6.84
N GLU A 918 -25.79 -33.33 6.15
CA GLU A 918 -26.97 -32.98 5.35
C GLU A 918 -28.20 -32.51 6.15
N GLU A 919 -28.32 -32.89 7.44
CA GLU A 919 -29.46 -32.53 8.28
C GLU A 919 -29.35 -31.10 8.84
N ASP A 920 -28.14 -30.55 8.96
CA ASP A 920 -27.90 -29.17 9.42
C ASP A 920 -27.95 -28.12 8.28
N ARG A 921 -28.19 -28.54 7.03
CA ARG A 921 -28.13 -27.63 5.87
C ARG A 921 -29.17 -26.51 5.91
N LEU A 922 -28.70 -25.31 5.65
CA LEU A 922 -29.48 -24.10 5.41
C LEU A 922 -29.34 -23.69 3.94
N THR A 923 -30.35 -22.99 3.42
CA THR A 923 -30.30 -22.38 2.09
C THR A 923 -29.29 -21.25 2.02
N GLU A 924 -28.77 -20.91 0.84
CA GLU A 924 -27.94 -19.71 0.63
C GLU A 924 -28.71 -18.46 1.08
N ALA A 925 -30.02 -18.40 0.84
CA ALA A 925 -30.90 -17.35 1.33
C ALA A 925 -31.08 -17.34 2.87
N GLU A 926 -30.59 -18.32 3.62
CA GLU A 926 -30.50 -18.30 5.09
C GLU A 926 -29.08 -18.06 5.58
N LYS A 927 -28.06 -18.56 4.86
CA LYS A 927 -26.63 -18.31 5.14
C LYS A 927 -26.23 -16.85 4.87
N ASN A 928 -26.83 -16.22 3.85
CA ASN A 928 -26.33 -15.01 3.22
C ASN A 928 -27.42 -13.91 3.21
N GLU A 929 -27.31 -12.97 4.14
CA GLU A 929 -28.32 -11.90 4.32
C GLU A 929 -28.46 -11.02 3.07
N ARG A 930 -27.39 -10.82 2.29
CA ARG A 930 -27.44 -10.07 1.03
C ARG A 930 -28.37 -10.76 0.04
N VAL A 931 -28.15 -12.04 -0.24
CA VAL A 931 -29.01 -12.84 -1.15
C VAL A 931 -30.45 -12.89 -0.64
N GLN A 932 -30.65 -13.02 0.68
CA GLN A 932 -31.99 -12.99 1.27
C GLN A 932 -32.71 -11.65 1.00
N ASN A 933 -32.00 -10.53 1.12
CA ASN A 933 -32.58 -9.20 0.92
C ASN A 933 -32.75 -8.85 -0.58
N GLN A 934 -31.85 -9.31 -1.46
CA GLN A 934 -32.02 -9.26 -2.92
C GLN A 934 -33.31 -9.97 -3.36
N LEU A 935 -33.55 -11.20 -2.87
CA LEU A 935 -34.76 -11.96 -3.20
C LEU A 935 -36.03 -11.27 -2.69
N LYS A 936 -36.06 -10.79 -1.44
CA LYS A 936 -37.20 -10.03 -0.90
C LYS A 936 -37.54 -8.78 -1.73
N ALA A 937 -36.52 -8.04 -2.16
CA ALA A 937 -36.70 -6.86 -3.00
C ALA A 937 -37.31 -7.24 -4.36
N LEU A 938 -36.76 -8.27 -5.02
CA LEU A 938 -37.29 -8.80 -6.28
C LEU A 938 -38.74 -9.30 -6.16
N THR A 939 -39.11 -10.02 -5.08
CA THR A 939 -40.50 -10.42 -4.84
C THR A 939 -41.42 -9.19 -4.76
N SER A 940 -40.97 -8.09 -4.14
CA SER A 940 -41.73 -6.83 -4.05
C SER A 940 -41.85 -6.08 -5.39
N GLU A 941 -40.76 -6.01 -6.16
CA GLU A 941 -40.72 -5.37 -7.49
C GLU A 941 -41.60 -6.09 -8.52
N LEU A 942 -41.57 -7.43 -8.51
CA LEU A 942 -42.29 -8.25 -9.48
C LEU A 942 -43.78 -8.40 -9.16
N ALA A 943 -44.17 -8.36 -7.87
CA ALA A 943 -45.56 -8.47 -7.45
C ALA A 943 -46.49 -7.44 -8.13
N GLN A 944 -46.03 -6.21 -8.36
CA GLN A 944 -46.81 -5.16 -9.03
C GLN A 944 -47.13 -5.46 -10.50
N ALA A 945 -46.31 -6.28 -11.16
CA ALA A 945 -46.45 -6.64 -12.57
C ALA A 945 -47.00 -8.05 -12.80
N ARG A 946 -47.17 -8.86 -11.75
CA ARG A 946 -47.58 -10.27 -11.84
C ARG A 946 -49.01 -10.42 -12.34
N ASP A 947 -49.26 -11.51 -13.06
CA ASP A 947 -50.55 -11.86 -13.62
C ASP A 947 -51.00 -13.21 -13.03
N GLU A 948 -51.68 -13.17 -11.89
CA GLU A 948 -52.06 -14.37 -11.13
C GLU A 948 -52.85 -15.39 -11.95
N SER A 949 -53.57 -14.93 -12.97
CA SER A 949 -54.31 -15.75 -13.94
C SER A 949 -53.44 -16.72 -14.76
N LYS A 950 -52.12 -16.53 -14.74
CA LYS A 950 -51.12 -17.32 -15.46
C LYS A 950 -50.17 -18.12 -14.56
N ASN A 951 -50.38 -18.10 -13.24
CA ASN A 951 -49.63 -18.96 -12.32
C ASN A 951 -49.80 -20.43 -12.74
N THR A 952 -48.71 -21.14 -12.98
CA THR A 952 -48.75 -22.59 -13.27
C THR A 952 -48.94 -23.39 -12.00
N GLN A 953 -49.26 -24.69 -12.13
CA GLN A 953 -49.36 -25.62 -11.00
C GLN A 953 -48.11 -25.59 -10.11
N ASN A 954 -46.90 -25.48 -10.69
CA ASN A 954 -45.67 -25.36 -9.92
C ASN A 954 -45.56 -24.01 -9.19
N ASP A 955 -45.98 -22.90 -9.80
CA ASP A 955 -45.97 -21.59 -9.12
C ASP A 955 -46.93 -21.59 -7.91
N LEU A 956 -48.07 -22.28 -8.00
CA LEU A 956 -49.02 -22.44 -6.90
C LEU A 956 -48.45 -23.33 -5.77
N LEU A 957 -47.89 -24.49 -6.11
CA LEU A 957 -47.25 -25.41 -5.15
C LEU A 957 -46.09 -24.74 -4.42
N HIS A 958 -45.21 -24.03 -5.14
CA HIS A 958 -44.11 -23.28 -4.54
C HIS A 958 -44.61 -22.15 -3.63
N SER A 959 -45.63 -21.39 -4.07
CA SER A 959 -46.22 -20.32 -3.25
C SER A 959 -46.85 -20.86 -1.95
N GLU A 960 -47.43 -22.07 -1.98
CA GLU A 960 -47.89 -22.76 -0.77
C GLU A 960 -46.74 -23.23 0.12
N ASN A 961 -45.64 -23.74 -0.46
CA ASN A 961 -44.44 -24.12 0.30
C ASN A 961 -43.84 -22.93 1.05
N VAL A 962 -43.61 -21.81 0.36
CA VAL A 962 -43.10 -20.57 0.97
C VAL A 962 -44.05 -20.05 2.05
N ARG A 963 -45.37 -20.03 1.79
CA ARG A 963 -46.39 -19.65 2.78
C ARG A 963 -46.39 -20.55 4.02
N ALA A 964 -46.07 -21.83 3.87
CA ALA A 964 -45.96 -22.80 4.97
C ALA A 964 -44.59 -22.76 5.68
N GLY A 965 -43.67 -21.87 5.29
CA GLY A 965 -42.31 -21.81 5.82
C GLY A 965 -41.44 -23.00 5.40
N ARG A 966 -41.79 -23.70 4.31
CA ARG A 966 -41.05 -24.84 3.76
C ARG A 966 -40.04 -24.38 2.72
N ASP A 967 -38.83 -24.92 2.84
CA ASP A 967 -37.77 -24.94 1.81
C ASP A 967 -37.30 -26.38 1.57
N LYS A 968 -36.33 -26.55 0.67
CA LYS A 968 -35.74 -27.85 0.31
C LYS A 968 -35.21 -28.63 1.52
N TYR A 969 -34.41 -28.02 2.39
CA TYR A 969 -33.76 -28.72 3.51
C TYR A 969 -34.68 -28.90 4.72
N LYS A 970 -35.57 -27.93 5.02
CA LYS A 970 -36.63 -28.13 6.02
C LYS A 970 -37.59 -29.25 5.61
N THR A 971 -37.96 -29.33 4.32
CA THR A 971 -38.80 -30.43 3.81
C THR A 971 -38.05 -31.76 3.87
N LEU A 972 -36.78 -31.82 3.44
CA LEU A 972 -35.95 -33.04 3.55
C LEU A 972 -35.79 -33.51 5.00
N ARG A 973 -35.57 -32.61 5.97
CA ARG A 973 -35.60 -32.93 7.41
C ARG A 973 -36.94 -33.52 7.83
N GLN A 974 -38.06 -32.88 7.45
CA GLN A 974 -39.41 -33.31 7.84
C GLN A 974 -39.75 -34.73 7.34
N ILE A 975 -39.52 -35.02 6.05
CA ILE A 975 -39.89 -36.30 5.43
C ILE A 975 -38.96 -37.47 5.80
N ARG A 976 -37.89 -37.21 6.55
CA ARG A 976 -36.93 -38.20 7.05
C ARG A 976 -37.15 -38.53 8.54
N GLN A 977 -38.11 -37.87 9.19
CA GLN A 977 -38.52 -38.18 10.56
C GLN A 977 -39.12 -39.59 10.66
N GLY A 978 -39.19 -40.12 11.89
CA GLY A 978 -39.61 -41.50 12.14
C GLY A 978 -38.55 -42.53 11.72
N ASN A 979 -38.79 -43.79 12.09
CA ASN A 979 -37.90 -44.89 11.71
C ASN A 979 -38.17 -45.36 10.26
N THR A 980 -37.20 -46.05 9.65
CA THR A 980 -37.29 -46.49 8.24
C THR A 980 -38.51 -47.39 7.97
N LYS A 981 -38.92 -48.24 8.94
CA LYS A 981 -40.18 -49.00 8.85
C LYS A 981 -41.40 -48.09 8.73
N GLN A 982 -41.53 -47.07 9.59
CA GLN A 982 -42.66 -46.13 9.54
C GLN A 982 -42.78 -45.49 8.15
N ARG A 983 -41.67 -44.98 7.60
CA ARG A 983 -41.63 -44.36 6.27
C ARG A 983 -41.92 -45.34 5.11
N ILE A 984 -41.65 -46.63 5.30
CA ILE A 984 -42.08 -47.68 4.35
C ILE A 984 -43.58 -48.01 4.49
N ASP A 985 -44.09 -48.09 5.72
CA ASP A 985 -45.52 -48.30 5.98
C ASP A 985 -46.35 -47.11 5.44
N GLU A 986 -45.85 -45.87 5.55
CA GLU A 986 -46.41 -44.65 4.94
C GLU A 986 -46.37 -44.68 3.40
N PHE A 987 -45.29 -45.17 2.79
CA PHE A 987 -45.20 -45.33 1.33
C PHE A 987 -46.23 -46.32 0.77
N GLU A 988 -46.52 -47.38 1.53
CA GLU A 988 -47.60 -48.32 1.19
C GLU A 988 -48.97 -47.83 1.68
N ALA A 989 -49.07 -46.69 2.38
CA ALA A 989 -50.32 -46.04 2.77
C ALA A 989 -50.87 -45.09 1.69
N LEU A 990 -50.00 -44.52 0.86
CA LEU A 990 -50.33 -43.88 -0.43
C LEU A 990 -51.06 -44.85 -1.38
#